data_AF-A0A924J0D6-F1
#
_entry.id   AF-A0A924J0D6-F1
#
_cell.length_a   1.000
_cell.length_b   1.000
_cell.length_c   1.000
_cell.angle_alpha   90.00
_cell.angle_beta   90.00
_cell.angle_gamma   90.00
#
_symmetry.space_group_name_H-M   'P 1'
#
loop_
_entity.id
_entity.type
_entity.pdbx_description
1 polymer ?
#
loop_
_entity_poly.entity_id
_entity_poly.type
_entity_poly.pdbx_seq_one_letter_code
_entity_poly.pdbx_strand_id
1 'polypeptide(L)'
;MTTADGSVIGTTQIFGSAPANRAFNVVLLAEGFTAAQQAAFDTACATFLTAFRTTPPYDELSPAINVFRVNVSSTDSGADDPTSAGGTGATARTYFDASFGGNGIRRLLICNNTTALTVAAAQVPQFTVVLVVVNSAVYGGSGGSIGTYSLAVGATEIALHEMGHTAYGLADEYPYYAGGAETGHDHHPATEPTEPNVTINSARATLKWGWAVASTTAIPTMSNPDCSTVDSRPSPVPAGTVGLFEGAHYYHCGAYRPEYDCKMRNLSVPFCHVCRQVIWNRIEPLSTLPARDRTPISVVARYPEHLDVFAVAANGRTMSDWWDRSSGWAGWFQVSGGIASPGGHGSPVTSIARYSGHLDLFVVGTDNRIYSCWWDVSGGWSSWFALGGLIAATGSTVNVVARYTDHLDLFTTASDGKIMSTWWDARSGWAGWFQVSGGVAAAGATVTAIARYPFHLDLFTVGTDNRIYSCWWDDRSGWSGWFQLGGLVARPDSTVTVLARYPDHLDLFTTASDGKIMSTWWDARSGWAGWFQVSGGVASPGSPVTAISRYSNHLDLFVVGTDNRIYSTWWHDTTGWAGWFNVSGGIAKPGSEVAAISRVTEHIDVFVVGSDGIVYSTWWDGSGGWAGWFQLGIT
;
A
#
# COMPACT_ATOMS: atom_id res chain seq x y z
N MET A 1 8.99 -16.11 40.18
CA MET A 1 8.82 -17.55 39.83
C MET A 1 9.44 -17.80 38.45
N THR A 2 9.58 -19.05 38.00
CA THR A 2 10.37 -19.39 36.78
C THR A 2 9.58 -20.24 35.80
N THR A 3 10.12 -20.48 34.60
CA THR A 3 9.57 -21.43 33.62
C THR A 3 9.45 -22.87 34.16
N ALA A 4 9.97 -23.18 35.35
CA ALA A 4 9.74 -24.44 36.04
C ALA A 4 8.31 -24.57 36.60
N ASP A 5 7.57 -23.47 36.73
CA ASP A 5 6.24 -23.43 37.33
C ASP A 5 5.11 -23.72 36.33
N GLY A 6 5.43 -24.46 35.26
CA GLY A 6 4.48 -24.80 34.22
C GLY A 6 5.12 -25.38 32.95
N SER A 7 4.37 -25.38 31.85
CA SER A 7 4.87 -25.84 30.55
C SER A 7 4.05 -25.28 29.38
N VAL A 8 4.69 -25.07 28.23
CA VAL A 8 4.00 -24.76 26.98
C VAL A 8 3.36 -26.04 26.44
N ILE A 9 2.04 -26.02 26.24
CA ILE A 9 1.27 -27.17 25.74
C ILE A 9 1.26 -27.18 24.22
N GLY A 10 1.01 -26.04 23.59
CA GLY A 10 1.01 -25.93 22.13
C GLY A 10 0.26 -24.72 21.61
N THR A 11 0.19 -24.63 20.28
CA THR A 11 -0.34 -23.47 19.57
C THR A 11 -1.45 -23.87 18.61
N THR A 12 -2.46 -23.02 18.50
CA THR A 12 -3.58 -23.17 17.57
C THR A 12 -3.89 -21.82 16.95
N GLN A 13 -3.92 -21.74 15.62
CA GLN A 13 -4.47 -20.59 14.93
C GLN A 13 -6.01 -20.67 15.02
N ILE A 14 -6.60 -19.74 15.77
CA ILE A 14 -8.04 -19.71 16.04
C ILE A 14 -8.80 -18.76 15.09
N PHE A 15 -8.08 -17.93 14.34
CA PHE A 15 -8.65 -17.04 13.33
C PHE A 15 -7.64 -16.64 12.25
N GLY A 16 -8.18 -16.27 11.09
CA GLY A 16 -7.42 -15.80 9.94
C GLY A 16 -6.87 -16.94 9.11
N SER A 17 -6.53 -16.62 7.86
CA SER A 17 -5.85 -17.51 6.93
C SER A 17 -4.78 -16.77 6.13
N ALA A 18 -4.44 -15.54 6.53
CA ALA A 18 -3.43 -14.74 5.86
C ALA A 18 -2.05 -15.38 6.12
N PRO A 19 -1.12 -15.37 5.15
CA PRO A 19 0.25 -15.82 5.39
C PRO A 19 0.86 -15.07 6.58
N ALA A 20 1.48 -15.78 7.52
CA ALA A 20 1.95 -15.17 8.77
C ALA A 20 3.02 -14.08 8.54
N ASN A 21 3.84 -14.16 7.51
CA ASN A 21 4.76 -13.06 7.14
C ASN A 21 4.07 -11.80 6.61
N ARG A 22 2.74 -11.83 6.39
CA ARG A 22 1.95 -10.79 5.73
C ARG A 22 0.64 -10.51 6.47
N ALA A 23 0.62 -10.75 7.77
CA ALA A 23 -0.57 -10.57 8.58
C ALA A 23 -0.22 -9.87 9.87
N PHE A 24 -1.19 -9.15 10.41
CA PHE A 24 -1.15 -8.69 11.78
C PHE A 24 -1.45 -9.90 12.68
N ASN A 25 -0.39 -10.55 13.15
CA ASN A 25 -0.48 -11.78 13.94
C ASN A 25 -0.58 -11.45 15.42
N VAL A 26 -1.76 -11.70 16.00
CA VAL A 26 -2.01 -11.57 17.43
C VAL A 26 -1.73 -12.91 18.11
N VAL A 27 -0.89 -12.91 19.14
CA VAL A 27 -0.63 -14.09 19.96
C VAL A 27 -1.26 -13.89 21.34
N LEU A 28 -2.14 -14.81 21.73
CA LEU A 28 -2.73 -14.89 23.07
C LEU A 28 -2.00 -15.97 23.86
N LEU A 29 -1.32 -15.58 24.95
CA LEU A 29 -0.63 -16.51 25.85
C LEU A 29 -1.46 -16.74 27.12
N ALA A 30 -1.58 -18.00 27.55
CA ALA A 30 -2.22 -18.33 28.81
C ALA A 30 -1.30 -18.01 29.99
N GLU A 31 -1.84 -17.38 31.03
CA GLU A 31 -1.14 -17.23 32.30
C GLU A 31 -2.06 -17.47 33.50
N GLY A 32 -1.54 -18.22 34.48
CA GLY A 32 -2.32 -18.60 35.66
C GLY A 32 -3.44 -19.62 35.39
N PHE A 33 -3.44 -20.29 34.23
CA PHE A 33 -4.35 -21.39 33.94
C PHE A 33 -3.65 -22.72 34.21
N THR A 34 -4.19 -23.53 35.12
CA THR A 34 -3.66 -24.88 35.34
C THR A 34 -3.95 -25.81 34.16
N ALA A 35 -3.34 -27.00 34.14
CA ALA A 35 -3.62 -28.01 33.12
C ALA A 35 -5.12 -28.38 33.03
N ALA A 36 -5.85 -28.32 34.14
CA ALA A 36 -7.29 -28.59 34.17
C ALA A 36 -8.16 -27.42 33.68
N GLN A 37 -7.61 -26.22 33.55
CA GLN A 37 -8.32 -24.98 33.21
C GLN A 37 -8.11 -24.53 31.76
N GLN A 38 -7.47 -25.35 30.91
CA GLN A 38 -7.19 -24.97 29.52
C GLN A 38 -8.46 -24.70 28.71
N ALA A 39 -9.57 -25.40 28.99
CA ALA A 39 -10.86 -25.11 28.37
C ALA A 39 -11.40 -23.70 28.74
N ALA A 40 -11.08 -23.19 29.93
CA ALA A 40 -11.44 -21.84 30.33
C ALA A 40 -10.59 -20.79 29.58
N PHE A 41 -9.30 -21.04 29.38
CA PHE A 41 -8.45 -20.20 28.55
C PHE A 41 -8.92 -20.18 27.08
N ASP A 42 -9.26 -21.34 26.53
CA ASP A 42 -9.82 -21.46 25.18
C ASP A 42 -11.08 -20.59 25.01
N THR A 43 -11.96 -20.61 26.03
CA THR A 43 -13.17 -19.78 26.09
C THR A 43 -12.85 -18.28 26.17
N ALA A 44 -11.85 -17.90 26.97
CA ALA A 44 -11.40 -16.52 27.08
C ALA A 44 -10.86 -16.00 25.73
N CYS A 45 -10.06 -16.80 25.02
CA CYS A 45 -9.55 -16.46 23.69
C CYS A 45 -10.68 -16.31 22.65
N ALA A 46 -11.69 -17.19 22.68
CA ALA A 46 -12.85 -17.08 21.78
C ALA A 46 -13.67 -15.81 22.06
N THR A 47 -13.79 -15.42 23.33
CA THR A 47 -14.48 -14.19 23.75
C THR A 47 -13.71 -12.95 23.29
N PHE A 48 -12.39 -12.92 23.48
CA PHE A 48 -11.53 -11.87 22.94
C PHE A 48 -11.63 -11.77 21.41
N LEU A 49 -11.52 -12.90 20.71
CA LEU A 49 -11.59 -12.93 19.24
C LEU A 49 -12.91 -12.34 18.72
N THR A 50 -14.02 -12.66 19.39
CA THR A 50 -15.34 -12.12 19.04
C THR A 50 -15.34 -10.60 19.20
N ALA A 51 -14.94 -10.09 20.37
CA ALA A 51 -14.90 -8.66 20.64
C ALA A 51 -13.94 -7.90 19.70
N PHE A 52 -12.76 -8.47 19.44
CA PHE A 52 -11.76 -7.91 18.55
C PHE A 52 -12.32 -7.72 17.15
N ARG A 53 -12.93 -8.77 16.58
CA ARG A 53 -13.48 -8.74 15.22
C ARG A 53 -14.72 -7.87 15.05
N THR A 54 -15.39 -7.49 16.14
CA THR A 54 -16.55 -6.59 16.08
C THR A 54 -16.20 -5.15 16.45
N THR A 55 -14.94 -4.87 16.78
CA THR A 55 -14.50 -3.53 17.18
C THR A 55 -13.89 -2.81 15.97
N PRO A 56 -14.43 -1.66 15.53
CA PRO A 56 -13.82 -0.89 14.46
C PRO A 56 -12.42 -0.36 14.82
N PRO A 57 -11.44 -0.42 13.90
CA PRO A 57 -11.57 -0.83 12.49
C PRO A 57 -11.25 -2.31 12.20
N TYR A 58 -11.09 -3.17 13.22
CA TYR A 58 -10.67 -4.57 13.03
C TYR A 58 -11.72 -5.43 12.30
N ASP A 59 -12.98 -5.03 12.37
CA ASP A 59 -14.09 -5.61 11.61
C ASP A 59 -13.84 -5.55 10.09
N GLU A 60 -13.36 -4.41 9.60
CA GLU A 60 -13.01 -4.21 8.19
C GLU A 60 -11.64 -4.79 7.82
N LEU A 61 -10.72 -4.90 8.79
CA LEU A 61 -9.33 -5.34 8.59
C LEU A 61 -9.12 -6.84 8.76
N SER A 62 -10.19 -7.59 9.01
CA SER A 62 -10.18 -9.05 9.24
C SER A 62 -9.38 -9.87 8.20
N PRO A 63 -9.37 -9.56 6.89
CA PRO A 63 -8.58 -10.32 5.91
C PRO A 63 -7.05 -10.27 6.12
N ALA A 64 -6.56 -9.28 6.87
CA ALA A 64 -5.14 -9.05 7.14
C ALA A 64 -4.70 -9.52 8.53
N ILE A 65 -5.57 -10.18 9.28
CA ILE A 65 -5.36 -10.50 10.70
C ILE A 65 -5.36 -12.02 10.90
N ASN A 66 -4.40 -12.51 11.68
CA ASN A 66 -4.43 -13.85 12.25
C ASN A 66 -4.46 -13.75 13.78
N VAL A 67 -5.12 -14.71 14.43
CA VAL A 67 -5.07 -14.85 15.90
C VAL A 67 -4.63 -16.26 16.25
N PHE A 68 -3.57 -16.34 17.03
CA PHE A 68 -3.00 -17.56 17.55
C PHE A 68 -3.22 -17.62 19.06
N ARG A 69 -3.69 -18.77 19.52
CA ARG A 69 -3.76 -19.14 20.92
C ARG A 69 -2.58 -20.04 21.25
N VAL A 70 -1.85 -19.73 22.30
CA VAL A 70 -0.77 -20.56 22.83
C VAL A 70 -1.18 -21.00 24.24
N ASN A 71 -1.52 -22.27 24.37
CA ASN A 71 -1.87 -22.89 25.63
C ASN A 71 -0.59 -23.10 26.45
N VAL A 72 -0.58 -22.57 27.67
CA VAL A 72 0.48 -22.73 28.66
C VAL A 72 -0.20 -23.16 29.96
N SER A 73 0.32 -24.21 30.60
CA SER A 73 -0.12 -24.62 31.92
C SER A 73 0.73 -23.96 32.99
N SER A 74 0.11 -23.35 34.00
CA SER A 74 0.74 -22.95 35.26
C SER A 74 0.53 -24.00 36.35
N THR A 75 1.38 -23.99 37.37
CA THR A 75 1.24 -24.88 38.54
C THR A 75 0.06 -24.47 39.40
N ASP A 76 -0.03 -23.17 39.71
CA ASP A 76 -1.12 -22.60 40.50
C ASP A 76 -2.04 -21.74 39.60
N SER A 77 -3.31 -21.61 40.01
CA SER A 77 -4.28 -20.74 39.34
C SER A 77 -4.14 -19.30 39.86
N GLY A 78 -4.29 -18.30 39.00
CA GLY A 78 -4.30 -16.89 39.40
C GLY A 78 -3.03 -16.14 39.07
N ALA A 79 -2.70 -15.16 39.91
CA ALA A 79 -1.51 -14.33 39.85
C ALA A 79 -1.16 -13.88 41.27
N ASP A 80 0.04 -13.33 41.47
CA ASP A 80 0.41 -12.72 42.74
C ASP A 80 -0.46 -11.50 43.03
N ASP A 81 -0.90 -11.37 44.28
CA ASP A 81 -1.74 -10.27 44.75
C ASP A 81 -1.20 -9.67 46.05
N PRO A 82 -0.09 -8.91 46.01
CA PRO A 82 0.66 -8.49 47.19
C PRO A 82 -0.12 -7.49 48.07
N THR A 83 -0.02 -7.66 49.40
CA THR A 83 -0.64 -6.73 50.36
C THR A 83 -0.09 -5.31 50.30
N SER A 84 1.17 -5.15 49.89
CA SER A 84 1.84 -3.84 49.73
C SER A 84 1.17 -2.96 48.67
N ALA A 85 0.41 -3.55 47.75
CA ALA A 85 -0.36 -2.83 46.73
C ALA A 85 -1.88 -2.89 46.98
N GLY A 86 -2.32 -3.29 48.18
CA GLY A 86 -3.73 -3.44 48.54
C GLY A 86 -4.38 -4.75 48.07
N GLY A 87 -3.57 -5.78 47.79
CA GLY A 87 -4.01 -7.14 47.46
C GLY A 87 -4.24 -8.04 48.69
N THR A 88 -4.62 -9.29 48.45
CA THR A 88 -4.92 -10.30 49.50
C THR A 88 -3.69 -10.93 50.16
N GLY A 89 -2.49 -10.70 49.62
CA GLY A 89 -1.24 -11.38 49.98
C GLY A 89 -1.05 -12.73 49.28
N ALA A 90 -1.79 -13.02 48.22
CA ALA A 90 -1.65 -14.28 47.49
C ALA A 90 -0.32 -14.32 46.71
N THR A 91 0.28 -15.50 46.64
CA THR A 91 1.44 -15.80 45.78
C THR A 91 1.16 -17.08 45.01
N ALA A 92 1.25 -17.04 43.68
CA ALA A 92 0.84 -18.11 42.78
C ALA A 92 1.99 -18.49 41.82
N ARG A 93 2.40 -19.77 41.85
CA ARG A 93 3.42 -20.33 40.94
C ARG A 93 2.90 -20.45 39.53
N THR A 94 3.15 -19.40 38.76
CA THR A 94 2.68 -19.21 37.40
C THR A 94 3.85 -19.09 36.42
N TYR A 95 3.62 -19.50 35.17
CA TYR A 95 4.69 -19.71 34.20
C TYR A 95 5.39 -18.42 33.77
N PHE A 96 4.62 -17.34 33.61
CA PHE A 96 5.15 -16.02 33.27
C PHE A 96 5.33 -15.10 34.48
N ASP A 97 5.07 -15.57 35.71
CA ASP A 97 5.24 -14.82 36.96
C ASP A 97 4.34 -13.57 37.02
N ALA A 98 3.04 -13.73 36.70
CA ALA A 98 2.12 -12.61 36.73
C ALA A 98 1.88 -12.07 38.16
N SER A 99 1.86 -10.74 38.30
CA SER A 99 1.69 -10.04 39.57
C SER A 99 0.90 -8.74 39.41
N PHE A 100 -0.04 -8.49 40.32
CA PHE A 100 -0.67 -7.18 40.49
C PHE A 100 0.19 -6.24 41.33
N GLY A 101 -0.03 -4.94 41.21
CA GLY A 101 0.64 -3.97 42.08
C GLY A 101 1.98 -3.49 41.57
N GLY A 102 2.29 -3.68 40.27
CA GLY A 102 3.50 -3.11 39.67
C GLY A 102 3.61 -1.62 39.97
N ASN A 103 4.81 -1.14 40.32
CA ASN A 103 5.06 0.25 40.74
C ASN A 103 4.14 0.74 41.89
N GLY A 104 3.58 -0.16 42.70
CA GLY A 104 2.64 0.18 43.77
C GLY A 104 1.20 0.48 43.31
N ILE A 105 0.90 0.31 42.01
CA ILE A 105 -0.42 0.60 41.44
C ILE A 105 -1.25 -0.68 41.45
N ARG A 106 -2.32 -0.72 42.27
CA ARG A 106 -3.17 -1.90 42.49
C ARG A 106 -3.60 -2.64 41.21
N ARG A 107 -4.00 -1.88 40.19
CA ARG A 107 -4.51 -2.39 38.91
C ARG A 107 -3.43 -2.75 37.90
N LEU A 108 -2.16 -2.37 38.15
CA LEU A 108 -1.08 -2.63 37.22
C LEU A 108 -0.69 -4.10 37.31
N LEU A 109 -1.04 -4.84 36.26
CA LEU A 109 -0.85 -6.28 36.15
C LEU A 109 0.32 -6.54 35.22
N ILE A 110 1.43 -7.07 35.73
CA ILE A 110 2.66 -7.30 34.98
C ILE A 110 3.00 -8.78 34.97
N CYS A 111 3.91 -9.19 34.08
CA CYS A 111 4.54 -10.51 34.08
C CYS A 111 5.97 -10.40 33.53
N ASN A 112 6.67 -11.52 33.37
CA ASN A 112 7.98 -11.57 32.76
C ASN A 112 7.90 -11.43 31.22
N ASN A 113 8.10 -10.21 30.72
CA ASN A 113 8.02 -9.89 29.29
C ASN A 113 9.00 -10.71 28.44
N THR A 114 10.22 -10.94 28.93
CA THR A 114 11.25 -11.68 28.19
C THR A 114 10.81 -13.13 27.95
N THR A 115 10.28 -13.79 28.98
CA THR A 115 9.78 -15.16 28.87
C THR A 115 8.57 -15.22 27.93
N ALA A 116 7.62 -14.30 28.06
CA ALA A 116 6.44 -14.24 27.19
C ALA A 116 6.81 -14.08 25.71
N LEU A 117 7.69 -13.11 25.39
CA LEU A 117 8.16 -12.88 24.03
C LEU A 117 8.97 -14.06 23.48
N THR A 118 9.78 -14.72 24.32
CA THR A 118 10.54 -15.92 23.92
C THR A 118 9.60 -17.06 23.54
N VAL A 119 8.55 -17.31 24.33
CA VAL A 119 7.53 -18.33 24.01
C VAL A 119 6.78 -17.94 22.75
N ALA A 120 6.32 -16.69 22.62
CA ALA A 120 5.63 -16.23 21.42
C ALA A 120 6.50 -16.40 20.16
N ALA A 121 7.78 -16.03 20.20
CA ALA A 121 8.71 -16.21 19.08
C ALA A 121 8.93 -17.68 18.73
N ALA A 122 9.02 -18.56 19.73
CA ALA A 122 9.21 -19.98 19.50
C ALA A 122 7.97 -20.66 18.88
N GLN A 123 6.78 -20.18 19.23
CA GLN A 123 5.51 -20.77 18.79
C GLN A 123 4.95 -20.13 17.51
N VAL A 124 5.14 -18.83 17.35
CA VAL A 124 4.65 -18.02 16.22
C VAL A 124 5.76 -17.01 15.84
N PRO A 125 6.79 -17.42 15.10
CA PRO A 125 7.98 -16.59 14.85
C PRO A 125 7.72 -15.22 14.23
N GLN A 126 6.58 -15.06 13.56
CA GLN A 126 6.18 -13.83 12.85
C GLN A 126 5.10 -13.05 13.61
N PHE A 127 4.97 -13.23 14.93
CA PHE A 127 3.98 -12.48 15.70
C PHE A 127 4.18 -10.96 15.56
N THR A 128 3.08 -10.21 15.56
CA THR A 128 3.11 -8.74 15.56
C THR A 128 2.87 -8.18 16.94
N VAL A 129 1.97 -8.80 17.72
CA VAL A 129 1.64 -8.39 19.08
C VAL A 129 1.38 -9.61 19.96
N VAL A 130 1.80 -9.52 21.22
CA VAL A 130 1.55 -10.54 22.24
C VAL A 130 0.64 -9.95 23.32
N LEU A 131 -0.43 -10.65 23.64
CA LEU A 131 -1.27 -10.41 24.80
C LEU A 131 -1.22 -11.62 25.74
N VAL A 132 -0.94 -11.37 27.02
CA VAL A 132 -0.99 -12.38 28.08
C VAL A 132 -2.32 -12.29 28.79
N VAL A 133 -3.08 -13.39 28.74
CA VAL A 133 -4.39 -13.52 29.40
C VAL A 133 -4.16 -14.12 30.77
N VAL A 134 -4.42 -13.35 31.82
CA VAL A 134 -4.18 -13.77 33.20
C VAL A 134 -5.49 -14.24 33.85
N ASN A 135 -5.48 -15.47 34.36
CA ASN A 135 -6.63 -16.13 34.99
C ASN A 135 -6.98 -15.54 36.38
N SER A 136 -7.41 -14.29 36.43
CA SER A 136 -7.84 -13.60 37.66
C SER A 136 -9.08 -12.76 37.39
N ALA A 137 -10.00 -12.71 38.35
CA ALA A 137 -11.18 -11.85 38.30
C ALA A 137 -10.92 -10.42 38.83
N VAL A 138 -9.71 -10.16 39.34
CA VAL A 138 -9.30 -8.83 39.84
C VAL A 138 -9.03 -7.92 38.65
N TYR A 139 -9.59 -6.71 38.66
CA TYR A 139 -9.37 -5.72 37.59
C TYR A 139 -7.89 -5.33 37.47
N GLY A 140 -7.33 -5.53 36.29
CA GLY A 140 -6.01 -5.04 35.94
C GLY A 140 -5.55 -5.41 34.54
N GLY A 141 -4.58 -4.65 34.06
CA GLY A 141 -3.94 -4.75 32.76
C GLY A 141 -2.72 -3.85 32.69
N SER A 142 -1.92 -4.02 31.65
CA SER A 142 -0.83 -3.10 31.29
C SER A 142 -0.45 -3.25 29.82
N GLY A 143 0.00 -2.14 29.22
CA GLY A 143 0.61 -2.10 27.90
C GLY A 143 2.13 -1.95 27.98
N GLY A 144 2.82 -2.25 26.88
CA GLY A 144 4.27 -2.13 26.80
C GLY A 144 4.84 -2.95 25.66
N SER A 145 5.95 -3.67 25.89
CA SER A 145 6.47 -4.62 24.89
C SER A 145 5.58 -5.85 24.70
N ILE A 146 4.69 -6.11 25.67
CA ILE A 146 3.55 -7.03 25.60
C ILE A 146 2.37 -6.34 26.27
N GLY A 147 1.15 -6.79 25.94
CA GLY A 147 -0.04 -6.42 26.71
C GLY A 147 -0.41 -7.51 27.70
N THR A 148 -0.94 -7.14 28.86
CA THR A 148 -1.49 -8.06 29.86
C THR A 148 -2.93 -7.66 30.17
N TYR A 149 -3.81 -8.63 30.40
CA TYR A 149 -5.14 -8.33 30.93
C TYR A 149 -5.68 -9.51 31.75
N SER A 150 -6.49 -9.16 32.75
CA SER A 150 -7.20 -10.10 33.62
C SER A 150 -8.56 -10.51 33.05
N LEU A 151 -9.14 -11.59 33.59
CA LEU A 151 -10.53 -12.01 33.32
C LEU A 151 -11.57 -11.26 34.17
N ALA A 152 -11.27 -10.03 34.59
CA ALA A 152 -12.21 -9.19 35.29
C ALA A 152 -13.43 -8.83 34.42
N VAL A 153 -14.48 -8.27 35.03
CA VAL A 153 -15.61 -7.72 34.27
C VAL A 153 -15.10 -6.67 33.28
N GLY A 154 -15.42 -6.83 31.99
CA GLY A 154 -14.90 -5.98 30.92
C GLY A 154 -13.53 -6.41 30.36
N ALA A 155 -13.06 -7.64 30.63
CA ALA A 155 -11.75 -8.15 30.19
C ALA A 155 -11.38 -7.84 28.74
N THR A 156 -12.31 -7.98 27.78
CA THR A 156 -12.03 -7.70 26.36
C THR A 156 -11.84 -6.21 26.08
N GLU A 157 -12.50 -5.33 26.83
CA GLU A 157 -12.27 -3.87 26.73
C GLU A 157 -10.87 -3.52 27.23
N ILE A 158 -10.43 -4.13 28.33
CA ILE A 158 -9.06 -4.00 28.84
C ILE A 158 -8.08 -4.52 27.78
N ALA A 159 -8.28 -5.73 27.25
CA ALA A 159 -7.40 -6.32 26.25
C ALA A 159 -7.19 -5.42 25.02
N LEU A 160 -8.26 -4.81 24.51
CA LEU A 160 -8.19 -3.91 23.34
C LEU A 160 -7.50 -2.59 23.68
N HIS A 161 -7.73 -2.05 24.88
CA HIS A 161 -7.03 -0.88 25.39
C HIS A 161 -5.51 -1.15 25.51
N GLU A 162 -5.11 -2.24 26.16
CA GLU A 162 -3.69 -2.58 26.34
C GLU A 162 -3.00 -2.94 25.02
N MET A 163 -3.75 -3.51 24.06
CA MET A 163 -3.27 -3.67 22.68
C MET A 163 -3.02 -2.31 22.00
N GLY A 164 -3.82 -1.29 22.32
CA GLY A 164 -3.64 0.09 21.87
C GLY A 164 -2.23 0.62 22.14
N HIS A 165 -1.76 0.46 23.38
CA HIS A 165 -0.40 0.75 23.77
C HIS A 165 0.61 -0.14 23.04
N THR A 166 0.42 -1.45 23.14
CA THR A 166 1.42 -2.45 22.77
C THR A 166 1.69 -2.50 21.26
N ALA A 167 0.65 -2.42 20.43
CA ALA A 167 0.77 -2.59 18.98
C ALA A 167 0.88 -1.28 18.20
N TYR A 168 0.39 -0.17 18.75
CA TYR A 168 0.19 1.07 18.01
C TYR A 168 0.78 2.31 18.69
N GLY A 169 1.31 2.18 19.91
CA GLY A 169 1.91 3.29 20.66
C GLY A 169 0.92 4.38 21.02
N LEU A 170 -0.37 4.05 21.17
CA LEU A 170 -1.41 5.01 21.54
C LEU A 170 -1.25 5.40 23.01
N ALA A 171 -1.46 6.67 23.38
CA ALA A 171 -1.42 7.14 24.78
C ALA A 171 -2.35 8.32 25.09
N ASP A 172 -3.49 8.48 24.38
CA ASP A 172 -4.52 9.48 24.69
C ASP A 172 -5.35 9.11 25.94
N GLU A 173 -4.62 8.71 26.98
CA GLU A 173 -5.07 8.12 28.22
C GLU A 173 -5.76 9.08 29.19
N TYR A 174 -6.10 8.53 30.35
CA TYR A 174 -6.55 9.25 31.53
C TYR A 174 -5.68 10.48 31.82
N PRO A 175 -6.28 11.59 32.25
CA PRO A 175 -5.56 12.76 32.73
C PRO A 175 -5.05 12.54 34.16
N TYR A 176 -4.64 11.33 34.54
CA TYR A 176 -4.15 10.99 35.89
C TYR A 176 -3.36 9.68 35.85
N TYR A 177 -2.34 9.52 36.69
CA TYR A 177 -1.48 8.34 36.80
C TYR A 177 -2.02 7.29 37.79
N ALA A 178 -2.45 7.72 38.98
CA ALA A 178 -2.78 6.83 40.10
C ALA A 178 -4.11 7.15 40.81
N GLY A 179 -4.99 7.92 40.17
CA GLY A 179 -6.36 8.19 40.64
C GLY A 179 -6.71 9.68 40.76
N GLY A 180 -5.84 10.58 40.34
CA GLY A 180 -6.07 12.02 40.24
C GLY A 180 -5.68 12.84 41.47
N ALA A 181 -5.09 12.21 42.49
CA ALA A 181 -4.61 12.87 43.73
C ALA A 181 -3.09 12.74 43.92
N GLU A 182 -2.40 12.19 42.93
CA GLU A 182 -0.95 12.01 42.90
C GLU A 182 -0.18 13.33 42.73
N THR A 183 1.02 13.38 43.28
CA THR A 183 1.93 14.52 43.15
C THR A 183 2.80 14.41 41.89
N GLY A 184 2.99 15.53 41.18
CA GLY A 184 3.93 15.62 40.05
C GLY A 184 3.31 15.37 38.68
N HIS A 185 1.98 15.28 38.60
CA HIS A 185 1.22 15.03 37.37
C HIS A 185 0.30 16.19 36.95
N ASP A 186 0.49 17.37 37.54
CA ASP A 186 -0.30 18.57 37.21
C ASP A 186 0.00 19.06 35.77
N HIS A 187 1.27 19.04 35.36
CA HIS A 187 1.72 19.54 34.06
C HIS A 187 2.65 18.55 33.36
N HIS A 188 2.33 18.27 32.10
CA HIS A 188 3.18 17.46 31.24
C HIS A 188 4.54 18.12 30.99
N PRO A 189 5.66 17.35 30.92
CA PRO A 189 6.98 17.86 30.54
C PRO A 189 7.00 18.56 29.17
N ALA A 190 7.95 19.47 28.95
CA ALA A 190 8.04 20.27 27.71
C ALA A 190 8.59 19.53 26.48
N THR A 191 8.54 18.20 26.45
CA THR A 191 9.00 17.37 25.34
C THR A 191 7.80 16.80 24.58
N GLU A 192 7.78 16.99 23.26
CA GLU A 192 6.71 16.44 22.42
C GLU A 192 6.69 14.90 22.53
N PRO A 193 5.55 14.30 22.92
CA PRO A 193 5.40 12.86 23.01
C PRO A 193 5.62 12.19 21.66
N THR A 194 6.06 10.94 21.64
CA THR A 194 6.23 10.18 20.39
C THR A 194 4.93 9.56 19.89
N GLU A 195 3.97 9.40 20.80
CA GLU A 195 2.69 8.74 20.60
C GLU A 195 1.84 9.53 19.59
N PRO A 196 1.20 8.86 18.63
CA PRO A 196 0.58 9.53 17.49
C PRO A 196 -0.71 10.29 17.84
N ASN A 197 -1.31 9.98 19.00
CA ASN A 197 -2.55 10.54 19.53
C ASN A 197 -2.35 11.43 20.76
N VAL A 198 -1.12 11.84 21.07
CA VAL A 198 -0.83 12.83 22.11
C VAL A 198 0.07 13.92 21.56
N THR A 199 -0.15 15.16 21.96
CA THR A 199 0.75 16.27 21.59
C THR A 199 0.79 17.35 22.66
N ILE A 200 1.90 18.09 22.73
CA ILE A 200 1.96 19.38 23.43
C ILE A 200 1.88 20.55 22.43
N ASN A 201 1.92 20.27 21.12
CA ASN A 201 1.82 21.26 20.06
C ASN A 201 0.38 21.74 19.86
N SER A 202 0.14 23.04 20.07
CA SER A 202 -1.14 23.70 19.82
C SER A 202 -1.24 24.42 18.47
N ALA A 203 -0.22 24.33 17.62
CA ALA A 203 -0.23 24.96 16.30
C ALA A 203 -0.94 24.07 15.27
N ARG A 204 -2.09 24.55 14.75
CA ARG A 204 -2.91 23.82 13.76
C ARG A 204 -2.11 23.28 12.57
N ALA A 205 -1.21 24.09 12.02
CA ALA A 205 -0.47 23.79 10.80
C ALA A 205 0.50 22.61 10.93
N THR A 206 0.92 22.29 12.15
CA THR A 206 1.92 21.25 12.45
C THR A 206 1.38 20.19 13.40
N LEU A 207 0.07 20.17 13.62
CA LEU A 207 -0.60 19.20 14.48
C LEU A 207 -0.55 17.80 13.85
N LYS A 208 -0.18 16.77 14.64
CA LYS A 208 -0.08 15.37 14.19
C LYS A 208 -1.34 14.87 13.48
N TRP A 209 -2.52 15.27 13.98
CA TRP A 209 -3.83 14.94 13.39
C TRP A 209 -4.54 16.17 12.81
N GLY A 210 -3.80 17.19 12.40
CA GLY A 210 -4.37 18.42 11.81
C GLY A 210 -5.25 18.16 10.59
N TRP A 211 -4.99 17.07 9.86
CA TRP A 211 -5.79 16.60 8.73
C TRP A 211 -7.23 16.22 9.11
N ALA A 212 -7.50 15.86 10.37
CA ALA A 212 -8.82 15.48 10.87
C ALA A 212 -9.56 16.65 11.54
N VAL A 213 -8.87 17.75 11.88
CA VAL A 213 -9.47 18.86 12.60
C VAL A 213 -10.15 19.81 11.61
N ALA A 214 -11.47 19.95 11.72
CA ALA A 214 -12.21 20.90 10.92
C ALA A 214 -11.67 22.34 11.11
N SER A 215 -11.72 23.14 10.04
CA SER A 215 -11.21 24.52 10.05
C SER A 215 -11.91 25.41 11.09
N THR A 216 -13.15 25.08 11.45
CA THR A 216 -13.97 25.78 12.44
C THR A 216 -13.78 25.31 13.89
N THR A 217 -13.15 24.15 14.13
CA THR A 217 -12.95 23.63 15.49
C THR A 217 -11.96 24.51 16.24
N ALA A 218 -12.28 24.97 17.45
CA ALA A 218 -11.35 25.77 18.25
C ALA A 218 -10.08 24.98 18.61
N ILE A 219 -8.92 25.65 18.66
CA ILE A 219 -7.66 25.08 19.13
C ILE A 219 -7.05 26.00 20.21
N PRO A 220 -6.91 25.54 21.48
CA PRO A 220 -7.41 24.26 21.99
C PRO A 220 -8.95 24.19 21.94
N THR A 221 -9.48 22.98 21.80
CA THR A 221 -10.93 22.71 21.82
C THR A 221 -11.48 22.71 23.24
N MET A 222 -10.66 22.25 24.19
CA MET A 222 -10.95 22.28 25.63
C MET A 222 -9.63 22.40 26.40
N SER A 223 -9.56 23.35 27.34
CA SER A 223 -8.45 23.52 28.28
C SER A 223 -8.92 23.31 29.71
N ASN A 224 -8.07 22.69 30.54
CA ASN A 224 -8.33 22.50 31.95
C ASN A 224 -8.08 23.83 32.71
N PRO A 225 -9.09 24.40 33.40
CA PRO A 225 -8.94 25.66 34.10
C PRO A 225 -8.13 25.54 35.41
N ASP A 226 -7.93 24.33 35.93
CA ASP A 226 -7.22 24.07 37.17
C ASP A 226 -6.37 22.80 37.07
N CYS A 227 -5.08 22.98 36.81
CA CYS A 227 -4.13 21.88 36.65
C CYS A 227 -3.84 21.10 37.94
N SER A 228 -4.29 21.56 39.11
CA SER A 228 -4.19 20.80 40.35
C SER A 228 -5.26 19.69 40.45
N THR A 229 -6.24 19.68 39.55
CA THR A 229 -7.32 18.69 39.55
C THR A 229 -7.60 18.13 38.17
N VAL A 230 -8.17 16.93 38.15
CA VAL A 230 -8.65 16.27 36.93
C VAL A 230 -9.89 16.99 36.41
N ASP A 231 -9.86 17.45 35.15
CA ASP A 231 -11.03 18.06 34.51
C ASP A 231 -12.13 17.02 34.21
N SER A 232 -13.27 17.19 34.88
CA SER A 232 -14.46 16.34 34.75
C SER A 232 -15.62 17.01 34.01
N ARG A 233 -15.41 18.22 33.46
CA ARG A 233 -16.46 18.95 32.74
C ARG A 233 -16.85 18.22 31.45
N PRO A 234 -18.13 18.30 31.01
CA PRO A 234 -18.56 17.69 29.76
C PRO A 234 -17.89 18.33 28.54
N SER A 235 -17.86 17.58 27.43
CA SER A 235 -17.33 18.09 26.15
C SER A 235 -18.07 19.38 25.73
N PRO A 236 -17.35 20.45 25.34
CA PRO A 236 -17.96 21.66 24.80
C PRO A 236 -18.45 21.50 23.34
N VAL A 237 -18.15 20.37 22.71
CA VAL A 237 -18.48 20.05 21.31
C VAL A 237 -19.15 18.67 21.19
N PRO A 238 -19.88 18.40 20.10
CA PRO A 238 -20.49 17.08 19.88
C PRO A 238 -19.47 15.93 19.91
N ALA A 239 -19.91 14.75 20.35
CA ALA A 239 -19.09 13.53 20.31
C ALA A 239 -18.59 13.25 18.88
N GLY A 240 -17.35 12.76 18.75
CA GLY A 240 -16.70 12.54 17.46
C GLY A 240 -16.01 13.78 16.86
N THR A 241 -16.11 14.96 17.50
CA THR A 241 -15.38 16.16 17.04
C THR A 241 -13.90 16.00 17.32
N VAL A 242 -13.10 15.88 16.24
CA VAL A 242 -11.63 15.87 16.35
C VAL A 242 -11.12 17.30 16.57
N GLY A 243 -10.27 17.45 17.59
CA GLY A 243 -9.78 18.72 18.08
C GLY A 243 -8.56 18.54 18.98
N LEU A 244 -8.47 19.37 20.01
CA LEU A 244 -7.31 19.47 20.90
C LEU A 244 -7.84 19.62 22.34
N PHE A 245 -7.99 18.50 23.05
CA PHE A 245 -8.59 18.44 24.39
C PHE A 245 -7.50 18.21 25.44
N GLU A 246 -7.39 19.11 26.41
CA GLU A 246 -6.33 19.06 27.42
C GLU A 246 -6.57 17.96 28.46
N GLY A 247 -5.47 17.32 28.90
CA GLY A 247 -5.43 16.23 29.86
C GLY A 247 -5.15 14.89 29.18
N ALA A 248 -3.89 14.52 29.02
CA ALA A 248 -3.51 13.30 28.32
C ALA A 248 -2.19 12.79 28.90
N HIS A 249 -1.82 11.56 28.55
CA HIS A 249 -0.53 10.96 28.93
C HIS A 249 -0.30 11.00 30.46
N TYR A 250 -1.37 10.78 31.24
CA TYR A 250 -1.37 10.81 32.70
C TYR A 250 -1.12 12.18 33.35
N TYR A 251 -1.30 13.29 32.63
CA TYR A 251 -1.18 14.65 33.18
C TYR A 251 -2.48 15.43 33.09
N HIS A 252 -2.72 16.30 34.07
CA HIS A 252 -3.91 17.15 34.15
C HIS A 252 -3.93 18.24 33.07
N CYS A 253 -2.75 18.80 32.77
CA CYS A 253 -2.54 19.89 31.81
C CYS A 253 -1.27 19.69 30.96
N GLY A 254 -1.14 20.52 29.92
CA GLY A 254 0.08 20.63 29.11
C GLY A 254 0.26 19.57 28.03
N ALA A 255 -0.59 18.54 28.00
CA ALA A 255 -0.70 17.57 26.92
C ALA A 255 -2.15 17.44 26.47
N TYR A 256 -2.31 17.12 25.19
CA TYR A 256 -3.61 17.12 24.53
C TYR A 256 -3.87 15.84 23.75
N ARG A 257 -5.15 15.46 23.72
CA ARG A 257 -5.71 14.32 22.99
C ARG A 257 -6.61 14.78 21.82
N PRO A 258 -6.81 13.93 20.80
CA PRO A 258 -7.53 14.29 19.58
C PRO A 258 -9.04 14.39 19.74
N GLU A 259 -9.64 13.65 20.66
CA GLU A 259 -11.07 13.70 20.94
C GLU A 259 -11.33 13.77 22.44
N TYR A 260 -12.53 14.22 22.81
CA TYR A 260 -12.92 14.26 24.21
C TYR A 260 -12.88 12.86 24.83
N ASP A 261 -13.35 11.85 24.09
CA ASP A 261 -13.44 10.47 24.54
C ASP A 261 -12.83 9.48 23.53
N CYS A 262 -12.30 8.38 24.04
CA CYS A 262 -11.61 7.34 23.28
C CYS A 262 -11.54 6.07 24.14
N LYS A 263 -11.47 4.89 23.52
CA LYS A 263 -11.18 3.62 24.23
C LYS A 263 -9.92 3.68 25.10
N MET A 264 -8.93 4.47 24.70
CA MET A 264 -7.71 4.69 25.49
C MET A 264 -7.95 5.54 26.74
N ARG A 265 -9.04 6.30 26.80
CA ARG A 265 -9.42 7.11 27.96
C ARG A 265 -10.50 6.47 28.80
N ASN A 266 -11.54 5.90 28.18
CA ASN A 266 -12.65 5.28 28.87
C ASN A 266 -13.01 3.95 28.18
N LEU A 267 -13.15 2.89 28.97
CA LEU A 267 -13.65 1.61 28.47
C LEU A 267 -15.11 1.74 28.04
N SER A 268 -15.58 0.86 27.15
CA SER A 268 -16.93 0.90 26.55
C SER A 268 -17.18 2.06 25.57
N VAL A 269 -16.15 2.81 25.22
CA VAL A 269 -16.15 3.82 24.14
C VAL A 269 -15.33 3.25 22.98
N PRO A 270 -15.67 3.52 21.71
CA PRO A 270 -14.85 3.08 20.59
C PRO A 270 -13.49 3.82 20.57
N PHE A 271 -12.53 3.31 19.81
CA PHE A 271 -11.35 4.11 19.46
C PHE A 271 -11.79 5.42 18.79
N CYS A 272 -11.13 6.53 19.11
CA CYS A 272 -11.35 7.81 18.44
C CYS A 272 -10.87 7.75 16.97
N HIS A 273 -11.26 8.69 16.13
CA HIS A 273 -10.95 8.68 14.69
C HIS A 273 -9.45 8.64 14.42
N VAL A 274 -8.64 9.33 15.23
CA VAL A 274 -7.17 9.32 15.10
C VAL A 274 -6.61 7.95 15.47
N CYS A 275 -7.06 7.33 16.56
CA CYS A 275 -6.64 5.97 16.92
C CYS A 275 -7.03 4.95 15.85
N ARG A 276 -8.26 5.03 15.29
CA ARG A 276 -8.68 4.15 14.19
C ARG A 276 -7.81 4.31 12.96
N GLN A 277 -7.44 5.54 12.60
CA GLN A 277 -6.55 5.79 11.46
C GLN A 277 -5.15 5.19 11.68
N VAL A 278 -4.61 5.30 12.89
CA VAL A 278 -3.31 4.68 13.24
C VAL A 278 -3.38 3.16 13.10
N ILE A 279 -4.44 2.53 13.63
CA ILE A 279 -4.67 1.08 13.50
C ILE A 279 -4.80 0.69 12.02
N TRP A 280 -5.61 1.43 11.25
CA TRP A 280 -5.81 1.20 9.83
C TRP A 280 -4.50 1.26 9.05
N ASN A 281 -3.72 2.32 9.24
CA ASN A 281 -2.43 2.51 8.57
C ASN A 281 -1.43 1.39 8.90
N ARG A 282 -1.56 0.75 10.06
CA ARG A 282 -0.69 -0.35 10.48
C ARG A 282 -1.08 -1.70 9.87
N ILE A 283 -2.38 -1.98 9.75
CA ILE A 283 -2.88 -3.31 9.37
C ILE A 283 -3.29 -3.38 7.91
N GLU A 284 -3.99 -2.38 7.37
CA GLU A 284 -4.56 -2.48 6.03
C GLU A 284 -3.54 -2.80 4.93
N PRO A 285 -2.29 -2.26 4.97
CA PRO A 285 -1.28 -2.59 3.96
C PRO A 285 -0.90 -4.08 3.91
N LEU A 286 -1.29 -4.86 4.92
CA LEU A 286 -1.09 -6.31 4.99
C LEU A 286 -2.22 -7.10 4.28
N SER A 287 -3.29 -6.45 3.84
CA SER A 287 -4.40 -7.12 3.13
C SER A 287 -4.01 -7.49 1.69
N THR A 288 -4.48 -8.65 1.22
CA THR A 288 -4.38 -9.03 -0.20
C THR A 288 -5.48 -8.32 -0.97
N LEU A 289 -5.13 -7.25 -1.68
CA LEU A 289 -6.07 -6.50 -2.52
C LEU A 289 -6.06 -7.07 -3.95
N PRO A 290 -7.21 -7.44 -4.53
CA PRO A 290 -7.31 -7.71 -5.95
C PRO A 290 -6.84 -6.49 -6.74
N ALA A 291 -6.16 -6.72 -7.87
CA ALA A 291 -5.85 -5.68 -8.83
C ALA A 291 -7.14 -5.12 -9.43
N ARG A 292 -7.13 -3.83 -9.77
CA ARG A 292 -8.25 -3.14 -10.42
C ARG A 292 -8.40 -3.66 -11.84
N ASP A 293 -9.65 -3.95 -12.18
CA ASP A 293 -10.01 -4.52 -13.46
C ASP A 293 -9.56 -3.65 -14.64
N ARG A 294 -8.80 -4.25 -15.58
CA ARG A 294 -8.34 -3.65 -16.83
C ARG A 294 -7.42 -2.43 -16.68
N THR A 295 -6.96 -2.12 -15.48
CA THR A 295 -5.95 -1.08 -15.29
C THR A 295 -4.57 -1.66 -15.64
N PRO A 296 -3.80 -1.02 -16.54
CA PRO A 296 -2.44 -1.43 -16.89
C PRO A 296 -1.53 -1.68 -15.68
N ILE A 297 -0.68 -2.70 -15.80
CA ILE A 297 0.46 -2.94 -14.90
C ILE A 297 1.64 -2.16 -15.46
N SER A 298 2.35 -1.43 -14.59
CA SER A 298 3.62 -0.80 -14.96
C SER A 298 4.77 -1.63 -14.41
N VAL A 299 5.73 -1.97 -15.26
CA VAL A 299 6.94 -2.70 -14.85
C VAL A 299 8.17 -1.92 -15.29
N VAL A 300 9.17 -1.86 -14.40
CA VAL A 300 10.44 -1.20 -14.68
C VAL A 300 11.59 -1.99 -14.08
N ALA A 301 12.70 -2.10 -14.81
CA ALA A 301 13.94 -2.63 -14.27
C ALA A 301 14.83 -1.47 -13.79
N ARG A 302 15.25 -1.51 -12.53
CA ARG A 302 16.25 -0.55 -12.01
C ARG A 302 17.65 -0.92 -12.47
N TYR A 303 17.89 -2.22 -12.59
CA TYR A 303 19.10 -2.85 -13.12
C TYR A 303 18.76 -4.30 -13.52
N PRO A 304 19.62 -4.99 -14.28
CA PRO A 304 19.33 -6.33 -14.80
C PRO A 304 18.75 -7.32 -13.79
N GLU A 305 19.26 -7.39 -12.57
CA GLU A 305 18.84 -8.32 -11.52
C GLU A 305 17.72 -7.80 -10.60
N HIS A 306 17.12 -6.64 -10.91
CA HIS A 306 16.04 -6.07 -10.12
C HIS A 306 14.97 -5.39 -10.97
N LEU A 307 13.72 -5.79 -10.74
CA LEU A 307 12.56 -5.15 -11.35
C LEU A 307 11.51 -4.82 -10.30
N ASP A 308 10.78 -3.74 -10.56
CA ASP A 308 9.68 -3.23 -9.77
C ASP A 308 8.41 -3.31 -10.62
N VAL A 309 7.34 -3.85 -10.04
CA VAL A 309 6.01 -4.00 -10.65
C VAL A 309 5.03 -3.16 -9.87
N PHE A 310 4.21 -2.40 -10.58
CA PHE A 310 3.20 -1.52 -9.99
C PHE A 310 1.84 -1.84 -10.57
N ALA A 311 0.84 -1.89 -9.69
CA ALA A 311 -0.55 -2.10 -10.06
C ALA A 311 -1.43 -1.14 -9.25
N VAL A 312 -2.66 -0.95 -9.71
CA VAL A 312 -3.69 -0.27 -8.93
C VAL A 312 -4.60 -1.34 -8.34
N ALA A 313 -4.82 -1.34 -7.03
CA ALA A 313 -5.77 -2.22 -6.37
C ALA A 313 -7.23 -1.84 -6.70
N ALA A 314 -8.17 -2.77 -6.51
CA ALA A 314 -9.60 -2.54 -6.79
C ALA A 314 -10.17 -1.31 -6.05
N ASN A 315 -9.68 -1.01 -4.85
CA ASN A 315 -10.03 0.20 -4.07
C ASN A 315 -9.30 1.48 -4.53
N GLY A 316 -8.45 1.39 -5.55
CA GLY A 316 -7.69 2.49 -6.15
C GLY A 316 -6.31 2.73 -5.59
N ARG A 317 -5.85 1.97 -4.60
CA ARG A 317 -4.52 2.15 -4.04
C ARG A 317 -3.42 1.79 -5.04
N THR A 318 -2.38 2.59 -5.09
CA THR A 318 -1.14 2.26 -5.81
C THR A 318 -0.37 1.20 -5.02
N MET A 319 -0.19 0.04 -5.64
CA MET A 319 0.52 -1.11 -5.07
C MET A 319 1.84 -1.30 -5.80
N SER A 320 2.85 -1.78 -5.07
CA SER A 320 4.15 -2.14 -5.59
C SER A 320 4.54 -3.54 -5.11
N ASP A 321 5.15 -4.32 -5.99
CA ASP A 321 5.91 -5.53 -5.69
C ASP A 321 7.26 -5.38 -6.41
N TRP A 322 8.29 -6.08 -5.94
CA TRP A 322 9.58 -6.08 -6.61
C TRP A 322 10.23 -7.44 -6.51
N TRP A 323 11.08 -7.73 -7.48
CA TRP A 323 11.89 -8.93 -7.53
C TRP A 323 13.36 -8.55 -7.54
N ASP A 324 14.14 -9.23 -6.70
CA ASP A 324 15.60 -9.23 -6.77
C ASP A 324 16.10 -10.66 -6.92
N ARG A 325 17.14 -10.87 -7.71
CA ARG A 325 17.74 -12.19 -7.93
C ARG A 325 18.13 -12.91 -6.63
N SER A 326 18.52 -12.17 -5.59
CA SER A 326 19.01 -12.73 -4.32
C SER A 326 17.88 -13.11 -3.35
N SER A 327 16.74 -12.42 -3.39
CA SER A 327 15.64 -12.61 -2.44
C SER A 327 14.34 -13.12 -3.05
N GLY A 328 14.22 -13.13 -4.38
CA GLY A 328 12.96 -13.38 -5.07
C GLY A 328 11.99 -12.21 -4.97
N TRP A 329 10.70 -12.51 -5.10
CA TRP A 329 9.61 -11.54 -5.00
C TRP A 329 9.39 -11.09 -3.55
N ALA A 330 9.33 -9.79 -3.32
CA ALA A 330 9.17 -9.18 -2.00
C ALA A 330 7.71 -9.13 -1.53
N GLY A 331 6.77 -9.19 -2.48
CA GLY A 331 5.35 -9.10 -2.27
C GLY A 331 4.75 -7.72 -2.38
N TRP A 332 3.49 -7.71 -2.76
CA TRP A 332 2.66 -6.51 -2.78
C TRP A 332 2.63 -5.79 -1.44
N PHE A 333 2.97 -4.50 -1.47
CA PHE A 333 2.72 -3.49 -0.45
C PHE A 333 2.12 -2.23 -1.09
N GLN A 334 1.42 -1.42 -0.30
CA GLN A 334 0.90 -0.14 -0.78
C GLN A 334 2.00 0.93 -0.78
N VAL A 335 2.11 1.69 -1.87
CA VAL A 335 2.84 2.96 -1.87
C VAL A 335 1.94 4.01 -1.19
N SER A 336 2.16 4.22 0.12
CA SER A 336 1.30 5.01 1.00
C SER A 336 0.90 6.36 0.40
N GLY A 337 -0.40 6.67 0.43
CA GLY A 337 -0.98 7.91 -0.11
C GLY A 337 -1.35 7.89 -1.60
N GLY A 338 -0.93 6.88 -2.36
CA GLY A 338 -1.23 6.79 -3.79
C GLY A 338 -2.62 6.23 -4.02
N ILE A 339 -3.54 7.06 -4.54
CA ILE A 339 -4.91 6.67 -4.90
C ILE A 339 -5.23 7.12 -6.33
N ALA A 340 -5.56 6.17 -7.20
CA ALA A 340 -5.90 6.40 -8.60
C ALA A 340 -7.40 6.63 -8.84
N SER A 341 -7.71 7.54 -9.76
CA SER A 341 -9.06 7.86 -10.23
C SER A 341 -9.83 6.61 -10.68
N PRO A 342 -11.12 6.46 -10.30
CA PRO A 342 -11.92 5.28 -10.66
C PRO A 342 -12.59 5.37 -12.05
N GLY A 343 -12.55 6.49 -12.77
CA GLY A 343 -13.34 6.60 -14.00
C GLY A 343 -12.71 5.96 -15.24
N GLY A 344 -13.55 5.68 -16.24
CA GLY A 344 -13.16 4.90 -17.42
C GLY A 344 -12.82 3.45 -17.04
N HIS A 345 -11.66 2.97 -17.49
CA HIS A 345 -11.04 1.70 -17.07
C HIS A 345 -10.17 1.85 -15.80
N GLY A 346 -10.22 3.01 -15.14
CA GLY A 346 -9.35 3.38 -14.03
C GLY A 346 -7.99 3.89 -14.52
N SER A 347 -7.50 4.97 -13.91
CA SER A 347 -6.16 5.49 -14.24
C SER A 347 -5.07 4.52 -13.76
N PRO A 348 -4.10 4.14 -14.62
CA PRO A 348 -2.96 3.35 -14.18
C PRO A 348 -1.98 4.16 -13.34
N VAL A 349 -1.15 3.44 -12.61
CA VAL A 349 0.16 3.94 -12.15
C VAL A 349 1.16 3.70 -13.26
N THR A 350 1.98 4.70 -13.56
CA THR A 350 3.12 4.57 -14.49
C THR A 350 4.42 4.81 -13.75
N SER A 351 5.45 4.07 -14.10
CA SER A 351 6.76 4.12 -13.44
C SER A 351 7.89 4.36 -14.43
N ILE A 352 8.96 5.00 -13.97
CA ILE A 352 10.23 5.10 -14.69
C ILE A 352 11.40 5.05 -13.72
N ALA A 353 12.46 4.34 -14.08
CA ALA A 353 13.70 4.32 -13.32
C ALA A 353 14.70 5.25 -14.01
N ARG A 354 15.19 6.26 -13.30
CA ARG A 354 16.19 7.19 -13.83
C ARG A 354 17.59 6.60 -13.72
N TYR A 355 17.83 5.82 -12.67
CA TYR A 355 19.05 5.06 -12.40
C TYR A 355 18.75 3.99 -11.33
N SER A 356 19.70 3.12 -11.03
CA SER A 356 19.47 1.95 -10.14
C SER A 356 18.95 2.30 -8.74
N GLY A 357 19.32 3.47 -8.23
CA GLY A 357 18.93 3.97 -6.92
C GLY A 357 17.69 4.86 -6.91
N HIS A 358 17.00 5.06 -8.03
CA HIS A 358 15.85 5.98 -8.10
C HIS A 358 14.80 5.59 -9.13
N LEU A 359 13.53 5.65 -8.72
CA LEU A 359 12.39 5.56 -9.63
C LEU A 359 11.32 6.58 -9.27
N ASP A 360 10.53 6.96 -10.26
CA ASP A 360 9.45 7.93 -10.18
C ASP A 360 8.13 7.26 -10.57
N LEU A 361 7.07 7.55 -9.82
CA LEU A 361 5.70 7.12 -10.09
C LEU A 361 4.81 8.30 -10.42
N PHE A 362 3.82 8.04 -11.27
CA PHE A 362 2.80 9.00 -11.65
C PHE A 362 1.42 8.36 -11.68
N VAL A 363 0.41 9.11 -11.25
CA VAL A 363 -0.99 8.68 -11.24
C VAL A 363 -1.92 9.88 -11.44
N VAL A 364 -3.07 9.66 -12.07
CA VAL A 364 -4.20 10.62 -12.00
C VAL A 364 -5.05 10.26 -10.79
N GLY A 365 -5.17 11.19 -9.84
CA GLY A 365 -5.91 11.04 -8.59
C GLY A 365 -7.42 11.11 -8.77
N THR A 366 -8.17 10.81 -7.69
CA THR A 366 -9.66 10.83 -7.68
C THR A 366 -10.26 12.21 -7.96
N ASP A 367 -9.49 13.28 -7.76
CA ASP A 367 -9.85 14.66 -8.11
C ASP A 367 -9.42 15.05 -9.53
N ASN A 368 -8.96 14.07 -10.32
CA ASN A 368 -8.42 14.20 -11.67
C ASN A 368 -7.15 15.08 -11.78
N ARG A 369 -6.47 15.40 -10.68
CA ARG A 369 -5.14 16.00 -10.72
C ARG A 369 -4.08 14.92 -10.93
N ILE A 370 -2.93 15.34 -11.43
CA ILE A 370 -1.78 14.45 -11.63
C ILE A 370 -0.91 14.51 -10.37
N TYR A 371 -0.57 13.35 -9.84
CA TYR A 371 0.29 13.19 -8.67
C TYR A 371 1.55 12.43 -9.04
N SER A 372 2.62 12.75 -8.33
CA SER A 372 3.86 12.01 -8.38
C SER A 372 4.34 11.67 -6.98
N CYS A 373 5.07 10.58 -6.87
CA CYS A 373 5.99 10.29 -5.78
C CYS A 373 7.23 9.64 -6.37
N TRP A 374 8.29 9.52 -5.58
CA TRP A 374 9.51 8.85 -5.99
C TRP A 374 10.02 7.93 -4.88
N TRP A 375 10.87 6.99 -5.25
CA TRP A 375 11.65 6.19 -4.32
C TRP A 375 13.13 6.45 -4.56
N ASP A 376 13.88 6.65 -3.48
CA ASP A 376 15.34 6.73 -3.49
C ASP A 376 15.94 5.70 -2.54
N VAL A 377 17.04 5.07 -2.94
CA VAL A 377 17.72 4.03 -2.13
C VAL A 377 18.15 4.51 -0.75
N SER A 378 18.45 5.80 -0.58
CA SER A 378 18.88 6.38 0.69
C SER A 378 17.73 6.82 1.60
N GLY A 379 16.56 7.13 1.01
CA GLY A 379 15.45 7.79 1.70
C GLY A 379 14.12 7.03 1.69
N GLY A 380 14.01 5.97 0.89
CA GLY A 380 12.75 5.26 0.67
C GLY A 380 11.77 6.07 -0.17
N TRP A 381 10.47 5.83 0.04
CA TRP A 381 9.38 6.49 -0.67
C TRP A 381 9.14 7.91 -0.17
N SER A 382 9.00 8.86 -1.09
CA SER A 382 8.52 10.21 -0.80
C SER A 382 6.99 10.24 -0.62
N SER A 383 6.48 11.32 -0.02
CA SER A 383 5.04 11.58 -0.01
C SER A 383 4.54 11.97 -1.39
N TRP A 384 3.31 11.59 -1.73
CA TRP A 384 2.67 12.02 -2.97
C TRP A 384 2.43 13.54 -2.99
N PHE A 385 2.70 14.18 -4.13
CA PHE A 385 2.50 15.60 -4.34
C PHE A 385 1.88 15.86 -5.73
N ALA A 386 1.07 16.90 -5.84
CA ALA A 386 0.40 17.26 -7.09
C ALA A 386 1.36 17.97 -8.05
N LEU A 387 1.31 17.59 -9.34
CA LEU A 387 2.07 18.21 -10.42
C LEU A 387 1.28 19.35 -11.05
N GLY A 388 1.41 20.55 -10.49
CA GLY A 388 0.78 21.77 -11.01
C GLY A 388 -0.75 21.75 -10.92
N GLY A 389 -1.41 22.53 -11.79
CA GLY A 389 -2.87 22.76 -11.75
C GLY A 389 -3.68 22.08 -12.84
N LEU A 390 -3.10 21.16 -13.61
CA LEU A 390 -3.81 20.50 -14.72
C LEU A 390 -4.89 19.55 -14.18
N ILE A 391 -6.09 19.62 -14.78
CA ILE A 391 -7.16 18.65 -14.60
C ILE A 391 -7.16 17.69 -15.79
N ALA A 392 -6.68 16.48 -15.56
CA ALA A 392 -6.60 15.42 -16.55
C ALA A 392 -8.00 14.87 -16.89
N ALA A 393 -8.09 14.18 -18.02
CA ALA A 393 -9.26 13.38 -18.33
C ALA A 393 -9.37 12.23 -17.31
N THR A 394 -10.59 11.93 -16.88
CA THR A 394 -10.82 10.83 -15.94
C THR A 394 -10.39 9.50 -16.56
N GLY A 395 -9.58 8.73 -15.84
CA GLY A 395 -9.08 7.44 -16.34
C GLY A 395 -7.86 7.55 -17.28
N SER A 396 -7.35 8.75 -17.56
CA SER A 396 -6.20 8.89 -18.46
C SER A 396 -4.90 8.36 -17.84
N THR A 397 -4.00 7.92 -18.72
CA THR A 397 -2.62 7.54 -18.39
C THR A 397 -1.70 8.77 -18.39
N VAL A 398 -0.73 8.80 -17.48
CA VAL A 398 0.39 9.76 -17.51
C VAL A 398 1.58 9.04 -18.14
N ASN A 399 1.87 9.29 -19.42
CA ASN A 399 3.05 8.71 -20.04
C ASN A 399 4.29 9.51 -19.63
N VAL A 400 5.38 8.81 -19.31
CA VAL A 400 6.63 9.42 -18.88
C VAL A 400 7.78 8.86 -19.71
N VAL A 401 8.70 9.74 -20.12
CA VAL A 401 9.96 9.37 -20.75
C VAL A 401 11.11 10.12 -20.07
N ALA A 402 12.27 9.47 -19.95
CA ALA A 402 13.50 10.11 -19.52
C ALA A 402 14.40 10.31 -20.73
N ARG A 403 14.76 11.57 -21.02
CA ARG A 403 15.75 11.89 -22.06
C ARG A 403 17.18 11.64 -21.58
N TYR A 404 17.40 11.82 -20.28
CA TYR A 404 18.62 11.52 -19.52
C TYR A 404 18.27 11.48 -18.02
N THR A 405 19.21 11.10 -17.17
CA THR A 405 18.94 10.80 -15.74
C THR A 405 18.34 11.98 -14.96
N ASP A 406 18.65 13.20 -15.35
CA ASP A 406 18.23 14.43 -14.67
C ASP A 406 17.05 15.14 -15.35
N HIS A 407 16.34 14.45 -16.25
CA HIS A 407 15.23 15.04 -16.99
C HIS A 407 14.12 14.04 -17.31
N LEU A 408 12.88 14.47 -17.06
CA LEU A 408 11.66 13.72 -17.38
C LEU A 408 10.73 14.58 -18.23
N ASP A 409 10.09 13.98 -19.23
CA ASP A 409 9.00 14.58 -19.98
C ASP A 409 7.72 13.75 -19.75
N LEU A 410 6.64 14.43 -19.39
CA LEU A 410 5.34 13.83 -19.10
C LEU A 410 4.32 14.23 -20.16
N PHE A 411 3.43 13.30 -20.48
CA PHE A 411 2.36 13.46 -21.47
C PHE A 411 1.06 12.86 -20.96
N THR A 412 -0.03 13.60 -21.10
CA THR A 412 -1.37 13.11 -20.76
C THR A 412 -2.43 13.89 -21.54
N THR A 413 -3.70 13.55 -21.32
CA THR A 413 -4.84 14.26 -21.91
C THR A 413 -5.57 15.06 -20.83
N ALA A 414 -5.83 16.34 -21.08
CA ALA A 414 -6.69 17.16 -20.24
C ALA A 414 -8.16 16.71 -20.33
N SER A 415 -8.99 17.16 -19.39
CA SER A 415 -10.44 16.87 -19.38
C SER A 415 -11.21 17.31 -20.64
N ASP A 416 -10.66 18.25 -21.43
CA ASP A 416 -11.20 18.68 -22.73
C ASP A 416 -10.56 17.95 -23.93
N GLY A 417 -9.78 16.89 -23.68
CA GLY A 417 -9.12 16.07 -24.70
C GLY A 417 -7.80 16.64 -25.23
N LYS A 418 -7.38 17.84 -24.79
CA LYS A 418 -6.10 18.42 -25.23
C LYS A 418 -4.93 17.56 -24.80
N ILE A 419 -3.96 17.40 -25.70
CA ILE A 419 -2.71 16.71 -25.42
C ILE A 419 -1.79 17.67 -24.68
N MET A 420 -1.48 17.34 -23.43
CA MET A 420 -0.74 18.19 -22.52
C MET A 420 0.63 17.58 -22.21
N SER A 421 1.61 18.45 -22.01
CA SER A 421 2.92 18.07 -21.55
C SER A 421 3.41 18.97 -20.42
N THR A 422 4.28 18.42 -19.59
CA THR A 422 5.16 19.14 -18.67
C THR A 422 6.48 18.39 -18.61
N TRP A 423 7.51 19.00 -18.05
CA TRP A 423 8.81 18.38 -17.86
C TRP A 423 9.39 18.71 -16.49
N TRP A 424 10.32 17.88 -16.05
CA TRP A 424 11.12 18.08 -14.85
C TRP A 424 12.60 18.13 -15.22
N ASP A 425 13.33 19.06 -14.62
CA ASP A 425 14.79 19.11 -14.68
C ASP A 425 15.36 19.23 -13.26
N ALA A 426 16.40 18.45 -12.95
CA ALA A 426 16.98 18.40 -11.61
C ALA A 426 17.39 19.78 -11.04
N ARG A 427 17.70 20.76 -11.90
CA ARG A 427 18.14 22.10 -11.48
C ARG A 427 17.00 23.08 -11.27
N SER A 428 15.87 22.88 -11.93
CA SER A 428 14.76 23.85 -11.96
C SER A 428 13.42 23.31 -11.47
N GLY A 429 13.33 22.00 -11.24
CA GLY A 429 12.10 21.33 -10.83
C GLY A 429 11.13 21.17 -11.99
N TRP A 430 9.84 21.11 -11.65
CA TRP A 430 8.74 20.92 -12.60
C TRP A 430 8.38 22.21 -13.32
N ALA A 431 8.20 22.13 -14.64
CA ALA A 431 7.65 23.20 -15.45
C ALA A 431 6.11 23.28 -15.36
N GLY A 432 5.56 24.37 -15.90
CA GLY A 432 4.12 24.51 -16.07
C GLY A 432 3.61 23.64 -17.22
N TRP A 433 2.39 23.13 -17.09
CA TRP A 433 1.71 22.39 -18.15
C TRP A 433 1.42 23.27 -19.37
N PHE A 434 1.63 22.72 -20.57
CA PHE A 434 1.33 23.37 -21.84
C PHE A 434 0.70 22.38 -22.83
N GLN A 435 -0.07 22.88 -23.78
CA GLN A 435 -0.66 22.05 -24.84
C GLN A 435 0.38 21.81 -25.95
N VAL A 436 0.53 20.56 -26.37
CA VAL A 436 1.47 20.18 -27.43
C VAL A 436 0.86 20.47 -28.80
N SER A 437 1.34 21.52 -29.47
CA SER A 437 1.02 21.88 -30.86
C SER A 437 -0.47 21.87 -31.22
N GLY A 438 -1.33 22.27 -30.28
CA GLY A 438 -2.79 22.28 -30.50
C GLY A 438 -3.45 20.89 -30.57
N GLY A 439 -2.73 19.83 -30.21
CA GLY A 439 -3.20 18.44 -30.31
C GLY A 439 -4.40 18.13 -29.43
N VAL A 440 -5.28 17.26 -29.94
CA VAL A 440 -6.47 16.73 -29.26
C VAL A 440 -6.57 15.24 -29.57
N ALA A 441 -6.67 14.43 -28.52
CA ALA A 441 -6.82 12.98 -28.64
C ALA A 441 -8.30 12.57 -28.62
N ALA A 442 -8.63 11.38 -29.13
CA ALA A 442 -9.94 10.78 -28.92
C ALA A 442 -10.21 10.55 -27.42
N ALA A 443 -11.50 10.50 -27.05
CA ALA A 443 -11.90 10.20 -25.67
C ALA A 443 -11.41 8.80 -25.27
N GLY A 444 -10.64 8.71 -24.19
CA GLY A 444 -10.04 7.47 -23.70
C GLY A 444 -8.75 7.05 -24.41
N ALA A 445 -8.31 7.77 -25.44
CA ALA A 445 -7.04 7.48 -26.10
C ALA A 445 -5.84 7.88 -25.23
N THR A 446 -4.80 7.08 -25.29
CA THR A 446 -3.51 7.38 -24.65
C THR A 446 -2.63 8.23 -25.57
N VAL A 447 -1.79 9.07 -24.99
CA VAL A 447 -0.69 9.74 -25.69
C VAL A 447 0.60 9.07 -25.30
N THR A 448 1.14 8.24 -26.19
CA THR A 448 2.42 7.55 -25.96
C THR A 448 3.57 8.38 -26.48
N ALA A 449 4.67 8.41 -25.76
CA ALA A 449 5.88 9.13 -26.14
C ALA A 449 7.09 8.21 -26.11
N ILE A 450 8.07 8.50 -26.95
CA ILE A 450 9.39 7.86 -26.93
C ILE A 450 10.49 8.90 -27.16
N ALA A 451 11.61 8.76 -26.46
CA ALA A 451 12.83 9.50 -26.72
C ALA A 451 13.78 8.61 -27.52
N ARG A 452 14.01 8.93 -28.81
CA ARG A 452 14.98 8.18 -29.64
C ARG A 452 16.43 8.49 -29.26
N TYR A 453 16.65 9.72 -28.77
CA TYR A 453 17.92 10.23 -28.23
C TYR A 453 17.62 11.49 -27.39
N PRO A 454 18.58 12.01 -26.60
CA PRO A 454 18.31 13.06 -25.62
C PRO A 454 17.68 14.37 -26.14
N PHE A 455 17.76 14.64 -27.44
CA PHE A 455 17.32 15.88 -28.06
C PHE A 455 16.12 15.69 -29.00
N HIS A 456 15.45 14.54 -28.95
CA HIS A 456 14.28 14.27 -29.79
C HIS A 456 13.23 13.43 -29.09
N LEU A 457 11.97 13.82 -29.27
CA LEU A 457 10.79 13.08 -28.81
C LEU A 457 9.84 12.82 -29.97
N ASP A 458 9.20 11.66 -29.97
CA ASP A 458 8.10 11.34 -30.87
C ASP A 458 6.86 10.96 -30.03
N LEU A 459 5.73 11.58 -30.35
CA LEU A 459 4.43 11.35 -29.73
C LEU A 459 3.49 10.69 -30.72
N PHE A 460 2.63 9.82 -30.21
CA PHE A 460 1.60 9.13 -30.98
C PHE A 460 0.30 9.06 -30.21
N THR A 461 -0.82 9.17 -30.94
CA THR A 461 -2.15 9.03 -30.35
C THR A 461 -3.19 8.65 -31.42
N VAL A 462 -4.36 8.20 -30.95
CA VAL A 462 -5.57 8.07 -31.77
C VAL A 462 -6.32 9.40 -31.72
N GLY A 463 -6.53 10.01 -32.89
CA GLY A 463 -7.27 11.26 -33.04
C GLY A 463 -8.78 11.05 -32.92
N THR A 464 -9.53 12.15 -32.81
CA THR A 464 -11.00 12.15 -32.65
C THR A 464 -11.77 11.56 -33.84
N ASP A 465 -11.11 11.37 -34.98
CA ASP A 465 -11.61 10.69 -36.18
C ASP A 465 -11.16 9.20 -36.27
N ASN A 466 -10.59 8.68 -35.19
CA ASN A 466 -10.00 7.34 -35.07
C ASN A 466 -8.81 7.07 -36.01
N ARG A 467 -8.16 8.11 -36.55
CA ARG A 467 -6.89 7.97 -37.28
C ARG A 467 -5.70 8.06 -36.33
N ILE A 468 -4.56 7.53 -36.76
CA ILE A 468 -3.31 7.62 -36.01
C ILE A 468 -2.60 8.91 -36.35
N TYR A 469 -2.19 9.67 -35.34
CA TYR A 469 -1.45 10.92 -35.48
C TYR A 469 -0.11 10.86 -34.77
N SER A 470 0.85 11.59 -35.32
CA SER A 470 2.17 11.81 -34.72
C SER A 470 2.50 13.29 -34.64
N CYS A 471 3.30 13.63 -33.65
CA CYS A 471 3.95 14.93 -33.46
C CYS A 471 5.34 14.66 -32.87
N TRP A 472 6.33 15.45 -33.21
CA TRP A 472 7.68 15.29 -32.69
C TRP A 472 8.24 16.61 -32.17
N TRP A 473 9.27 16.51 -31.34
CA TRP A 473 10.04 17.64 -30.85
C TRP A 473 11.51 17.41 -31.13
N ASP A 474 12.19 18.45 -31.59
CA ASP A 474 13.66 18.51 -31.68
C ASP A 474 14.15 19.78 -30.97
N ASP A 475 15.25 19.68 -30.23
CA ASP A 475 15.81 20.80 -29.45
C ASP A 475 16.07 22.07 -30.29
N ARG A 476 16.34 21.93 -31.59
CA ARG A 476 16.67 23.06 -32.48
C ARG A 476 15.43 23.71 -33.10
N SER A 477 14.38 22.94 -33.36
CA SER A 477 13.18 23.43 -34.06
C SER A 477 11.93 23.48 -33.21
N GLY A 478 11.98 22.95 -31.99
CA GLY A 478 10.82 22.79 -31.13
C GLY A 478 9.85 21.73 -31.65
N TRP A 479 8.59 21.88 -31.25
CA TRP A 479 7.52 20.96 -31.60
C TRP A 479 7.06 21.13 -33.06
N SER A 480 6.86 20.01 -33.75
CA SER A 480 6.22 19.96 -35.05
C SER A 480 4.70 20.20 -34.94
N GLY A 481 4.03 20.39 -36.08
CA GLY A 481 2.58 20.20 -36.15
C GLY A 481 2.21 18.71 -36.06
N TRP A 482 0.97 18.42 -35.68
CA TRP A 482 0.41 17.06 -35.74
C TRP A 482 0.13 16.66 -37.19
N PHE A 483 0.52 15.43 -37.55
CA PHE A 483 0.28 14.87 -38.89
C PHE A 483 -0.22 13.43 -38.79
N GLN A 484 -1.06 13.04 -39.75
CA GLN A 484 -1.67 11.72 -39.79
C GLN A 484 -0.68 10.67 -40.33
N LEU A 485 -0.62 9.50 -39.70
CA LEU A 485 0.20 8.36 -40.14
C LEU A 485 -0.62 7.41 -41.02
N GLY A 486 -0.54 7.61 -42.33
CA GLY A 486 -1.18 6.72 -43.32
C GLY A 486 -2.71 6.67 -43.21
N GLY A 487 -3.32 5.60 -43.72
CA GLY A 487 -4.78 5.48 -43.88
C GLY A 487 -5.51 4.65 -42.83
N LEU A 488 -4.84 4.17 -41.78
CA LEU A 488 -5.43 3.23 -40.83
C LEU A 488 -6.52 3.89 -39.98
N VAL A 489 -7.65 3.18 -39.81
CA VAL A 489 -8.70 3.52 -38.85
C VAL A 489 -8.57 2.57 -37.65
N ALA A 490 -8.13 3.12 -36.54
CA ALA A 490 -7.90 2.40 -35.30
C ALA A 490 -9.21 2.17 -34.53
N ARG A 491 -9.17 1.24 -33.59
CA ARG A 491 -10.25 1.06 -32.60
C ARG A 491 -10.24 2.27 -31.65
N PRO A 492 -11.39 2.85 -31.27
CA PRO A 492 -11.43 4.07 -30.45
C PRO A 492 -10.75 3.95 -29.07
N ASP A 493 -10.74 2.74 -28.51
CA ASP A 493 -10.13 2.36 -27.22
C ASP A 493 -8.71 1.76 -27.40
N SER A 494 -8.10 1.86 -28.58
CA SER A 494 -6.76 1.33 -28.81
C SER A 494 -5.67 2.28 -28.37
N THR A 495 -4.59 1.70 -27.84
CA THR A 495 -3.31 2.38 -27.62
C THR A 495 -2.46 2.28 -28.89
N VAL A 496 -1.69 3.33 -29.18
CA VAL A 496 -0.59 3.26 -30.16
C VAL A 496 0.67 2.94 -29.37
N THR A 497 1.19 1.73 -29.48
CA THR A 497 2.44 1.35 -28.83
C THR A 497 3.59 1.63 -29.78
N VAL A 498 4.67 2.21 -29.26
CA VAL A 498 5.88 2.52 -30.02
C VAL A 498 7.11 1.94 -29.33
N LEU A 499 8.04 1.43 -30.12
CA LEU A 499 9.39 1.11 -29.68
C LEU A 499 10.42 1.61 -30.70
N ALA A 500 11.64 1.87 -30.23
CA ALA A 500 12.79 2.18 -31.07
C ALA A 500 13.81 1.04 -30.93
N ARG A 501 14.11 0.35 -32.05
CA ARG A 501 15.18 -0.67 -32.07
C ARG A 501 16.58 -0.04 -32.13
N TYR A 502 16.67 1.15 -32.69
CA TYR A 502 17.84 2.02 -32.75
C TYR A 502 17.37 3.46 -33.06
N PRO A 503 18.22 4.49 -32.86
CA PRO A 503 17.77 5.88 -32.95
C PRO A 503 17.07 6.27 -34.26
N ASP A 504 17.44 5.68 -35.39
CA ASP A 504 16.89 6.03 -36.71
C ASP A 504 15.72 5.13 -37.16
N HIS A 505 15.12 4.34 -36.25
CA HIS A 505 14.01 3.45 -36.58
C HIS A 505 12.96 3.37 -35.47
N LEU A 506 11.70 3.45 -35.85
CA LEU A 506 10.55 3.25 -34.98
C LEU A 506 9.66 2.13 -35.52
N ASP A 507 9.14 1.30 -34.62
CA ASP A 507 8.09 0.33 -34.92
C ASP A 507 6.84 0.70 -34.10
N LEU A 508 5.70 0.82 -34.78
CA LEU A 508 4.41 1.17 -34.18
C LEU A 508 3.45 0.01 -34.28
N PHE A 509 2.64 -0.15 -33.23
CA PHE A 509 1.64 -1.20 -33.11
C PHE A 509 0.33 -0.63 -32.57
N THR A 510 -0.79 -1.05 -33.14
CA THR A 510 -2.12 -0.69 -32.64
C THR A 510 -3.15 -1.73 -33.09
N THR A 511 -4.41 -1.52 -32.72
CA THR A 511 -5.52 -2.38 -33.14
C THR A 511 -6.45 -1.60 -34.08
N ALA A 512 -6.72 -2.16 -35.26
CA ALA A 512 -7.68 -1.60 -36.20
C ALA A 512 -9.12 -1.70 -35.67
N SER A 513 -10.03 -0.95 -36.28
CA SER A 513 -11.48 -0.98 -35.95
C SER A 513 -12.13 -2.37 -36.09
N ASP A 514 -11.58 -3.27 -36.89
CA ASP A 514 -12.01 -4.67 -37.03
C ASP A 514 -11.28 -5.65 -36.09
N GLY A 515 -10.48 -5.14 -35.14
CA GLY A 515 -9.76 -5.92 -34.15
C GLY A 515 -8.40 -6.44 -34.61
N LYS A 516 -8.01 -6.24 -35.87
CA LYS A 516 -6.72 -6.70 -36.38
C LYS A 516 -5.55 -5.97 -35.73
N ILE A 517 -4.50 -6.72 -35.40
CA ILE A 517 -3.24 -6.17 -34.88
C ILE A 517 -2.44 -5.63 -36.07
N MET A 518 -2.23 -4.32 -36.07
CA MET A 518 -1.62 -3.59 -37.17
C MET A 518 -0.26 -3.05 -36.76
N SER A 519 0.66 -3.01 -37.72
CA SER A 519 1.97 -2.38 -37.56
C SER A 519 2.31 -1.47 -38.73
N THR A 520 3.13 -0.47 -38.45
CA THR A 520 3.89 0.32 -39.42
C THR A 520 5.25 0.64 -38.81
N TRP A 521 6.18 1.11 -39.63
CA TRP A 521 7.50 1.52 -39.17
C TRP A 521 7.94 2.83 -39.83
N TRP A 522 8.88 3.50 -39.19
CA TRP A 522 9.57 4.67 -39.72
C TRP A 522 11.07 4.39 -39.75
N ASP A 523 11.71 4.78 -40.86
CA ASP A 523 13.17 4.80 -40.99
C ASP A 523 13.61 6.18 -41.46
N ALA A 524 14.69 6.71 -40.87
CA ALA A 524 15.15 8.07 -41.14
C ALA A 524 15.46 8.36 -42.62
N ARG A 525 15.77 7.34 -43.43
CA ARG A 525 16.10 7.49 -44.86
C ARG A 525 14.89 7.37 -45.77
N SER A 526 13.88 6.60 -45.36
CA SER A 526 12.75 6.23 -46.22
C SER A 526 11.39 6.75 -45.73
N GLY A 527 11.34 7.28 -44.51
CA GLY A 527 10.12 7.78 -43.88
C GLY A 527 9.21 6.65 -43.39
N TRP A 528 7.93 6.95 -43.33
CA TRP A 528 6.91 6.01 -42.85
C TRP A 528 6.52 4.99 -43.92
N ALA A 529 6.44 3.72 -43.52
CA ALA A 529 5.89 2.66 -44.33
C ALA A 529 4.35 2.62 -44.30
N GLY A 530 3.78 1.80 -45.19
CA GLY A 530 2.35 1.50 -45.16
C GLY A 530 1.98 0.55 -44.02
N TRP A 531 0.78 0.72 -43.46
CA TRP A 531 0.25 -0.18 -42.44
C TRP A 531 -0.01 -1.59 -42.99
N PHE A 532 0.33 -2.60 -42.19
CA PHE A 532 0.10 -4.02 -42.51
C PHE A 532 -0.37 -4.78 -41.26
N GLN A 533 -1.07 -5.90 -41.46
CA GLN A 533 -1.50 -6.76 -40.35
C GLN A 533 -0.36 -7.69 -39.92
N VAL A 534 -0.14 -7.80 -38.62
CA VAL A 534 0.90 -8.67 -38.05
C VAL A 534 0.39 -10.11 -37.98
N SER A 535 0.87 -10.96 -38.89
CA SER A 535 0.65 -12.41 -38.89
C SER A 535 -0.80 -12.87 -38.68
N GLY A 536 -1.77 -12.11 -39.21
CA GLY A 536 -3.20 -12.43 -39.06
C GLY A 536 -3.77 -12.21 -37.66
N GLY A 537 -3.02 -11.58 -36.74
CA GLY A 537 -3.40 -11.41 -35.34
C GLY A 537 -4.62 -10.52 -35.12
N VAL A 538 -5.36 -10.82 -34.06
CA VAL A 538 -6.56 -10.09 -33.61
C VAL A 538 -6.53 -9.97 -32.08
N ALA A 539 -6.79 -8.76 -31.57
CA ALA A 539 -6.83 -8.47 -30.14
C ALA A 539 -8.26 -8.48 -29.60
N SER A 540 -8.45 -8.86 -28.33
CA SER A 540 -9.74 -8.64 -27.65
C SER A 540 -10.07 -7.14 -27.52
N PRO A 541 -11.36 -6.75 -27.53
CA PRO A 541 -11.78 -5.38 -27.20
C PRO A 541 -11.18 -4.91 -25.87
N GLY A 542 -10.67 -3.68 -25.81
CA GLY A 542 -9.95 -3.14 -24.66
C GLY A 542 -8.47 -3.54 -24.53
N SER A 543 -8.03 -4.65 -25.12
CA SER A 543 -6.62 -5.10 -24.94
C SER A 543 -5.68 -4.30 -25.83
N PRO A 544 -4.66 -3.61 -25.27
CA PRO A 544 -3.59 -2.98 -26.04
C PRO A 544 -2.58 -4.02 -26.55
N VAL A 545 -1.81 -3.63 -27.57
CA VAL A 545 -0.69 -4.43 -28.07
C VAL A 545 0.57 -3.98 -27.35
N THR A 546 1.14 -4.82 -26.49
CA THR A 546 2.42 -4.53 -25.85
C THR A 546 3.55 -4.98 -26.75
N ALA A 547 4.61 -4.18 -26.83
CA ALA A 547 5.75 -4.47 -27.67
C ALA A 547 7.06 -4.20 -26.92
N ILE A 548 8.01 -5.12 -27.01
CA ILE A 548 9.35 -4.98 -26.45
C ILE A 548 10.40 -5.36 -27.50
N SER A 549 11.59 -4.82 -27.36
CA SER A 549 12.76 -5.22 -28.15
C SER A 549 13.78 -5.89 -27.24
N ARG A 550 14.20 -7.10 -27.63
CA ARG A 550 15.33 -7.79 -26.99
C ARG A 550 16.68 -7.34 -27.55
N TYR A 551 16.68 -7.02 -28.84
CA TYR A 551 17.84 -6.61 -29.63
C TYR A 551 17.41 -5.68 -30.77
N SER A 552 18.36 -4.96 -31.35
CA SER A 552 18.11 -4.10 -32.51
C SER A 552 17.54 -4.84 -33.72
N ASN A 553 17.67 -6.17 -33.82
CA ASN A 553 17.12 -7.01 -34.89
C ASN A 553 15.98 -7.93 -34.43
N HIS A 554 15.44 -7.74 -33.22
CA HIS A 554 14.38 -8.60 -32.68
C HIS A 554 13.37 -7.81 -31.84
N LEU A 555 12.09 -8.12 -32.02
CA LEU A 555 11.02 -7.63 -31.15
C LEU A 555 9.96 -8.70 -30.90
N ASP A 556 9.26 -8.56 -29.79
CA ASP A 556 8.18 -9.45 -29.35
C ASP A 556 6.93 -8.62 -29.07
N LEU A 557 5.77 -9.13 -29.48
CA LEU A 557 4.47 -8.56 -29.18
C LEU A 557 3.69 -9.45 -28.21
N PHE A 558 2.85 -8.82 -27.39
CA PHE A 558 1.97 -9.49 -26.45
C PHE A 558 0.57 -8.90 -26.48
N VAL A 559 -0.44 -9.75 -26.35
CA VAL A 559 -1.86 -9.35 -26.37
C VAL A 559 -2.75 -10.34 -25.64
N VAL A 560 -3.90 -9.90 -25.15
CA VAL A 560 -5.01 -10.78 -24.78
C VAL A 560 -5.91 -11.01 -26.00
N GLY A 561 -5.98 -12.25 -26.46
CA GLY A 561 -6.82 -12.67 -27.58
C GLY A 561 -8.31 -12.66 -27.27
N THR A 562 -9.15 -12.79 -28.30
CA THR A 562 -10.62 -12.79 -28.18
C THR A 562 -11.20 -13.99 -27.43
N ASP A 563 -10.39 -15.02 -27.20
CA ASP A 563 -10.68 -16.20 -26.38
C ASP A 563 -10.10 -16.08 -24.94
N ASN A 564 -9.66 -14.88 -24.56
CA ASN A 564 -9.05 -14.50 -23.28
C ASN A 564 -7.68 -15.13 -23.03
N ARG A 565 -7.09 -15.82 -24.01
CA ARG A 565 -5.74 -16.36 -23.90
C ARG A 565 -4.69 -15.29 -24.13
N ILE A 566 -3.54 -15.48 -23.50
CA ILE A 566 -2.38 -14.60 -23.64
C ILE A 566 -1.58 -15.10 -24.85
N TYR A 567 -1.40 -14.25 -25.85
CA TYR A 567 -0.66 -14.57 -27.06
C TYR A 567 0.59 -13.74 -27.19
N SER A 568 1.60 -14.35 -27.82
CA SER A 568 2.79 -13.66 -28.28
C SER A 568 3.07 -13.99 -29.74
N THR A 569 3.76 -13.07 -30.40
CA THR A 569 4.45 -13.28 -31.68
C THR A 569 5.75 -12.49 -31.65
N TRP A 570 6.65 -12.75 -32.59
CA TRP A 570 7.93 -12.07 -32.67
C TRP A 570 8.33 -11.78 -34.11
N TRP A 571 9.26 -10.85 -34.28
CA TRP A 571 9.88 -10.49 -35.54
C TRP A 571 11.39 -10.56 -35.43
N HIS A 572 12.03 -11.06 -36.48
CA HIS A 572 13.48 -11.00 -36.65
C HIS A 572 13.81 -10.51 -38.07
N ASP A 573 14.87 -9.73 -38.23
CA ASP A 573 15.22 -9.08 -39.51
C ASP A 573 15.44 -10.05 -40.68
N THR A 574 15.96 -11.25 -40.42
CA THR A 574 16.20 -12.27 -41.46
C THR A 574 15.01 -13.18 -41.76
N THR A 575 14.08 -13.38 -40.82
CA THR A 575 12.97 -14.34 -40.98
C THR A 575 11.60 -13.68 -41.04
N GLY A 576 11.52 -12.39 -40.74
CA GLY A 576 10.26 -11.66 -40.64
C GLY A 576 9.44 -12.07 -39.42
N TRP A 577 8.13 -11.89 -39.54
CA TRP A 577 7.17 -12.16 -38.47
C TRP A 577 6.85 -13.65 -38.33
N ALA A 578 6.85 -14.14 -37.10
CA ALA A 578 6.37 -15.47 -36.75
C ALA A 578 4.83 -15.52 -36.65
N GLY A 579 4.28 -16.73 -36.57
CA GLY A 579 2.87 -16.94 -36.24
C GLY A 579 2.59 -16.70 -34.76
N TRP A 580 1.36 -16.29 -34.43
CA TRP A 580 0.93 -16.12 -33.05
C TRP A 580 0.83 -17.46 -32.31
N PHE A 581 1.31 -17.49 -31.07
CA PHE A 581 1.25 -18.67 -30.20
C PHE A 581 0.80 -18.29 -28.79
N ASN A 582 0.16 -19.22 -28.10
CA ASN A 582 -0.29 -19.01 -26.72
C ASN A 582 0.88 -19.15 -25.75
N VAL A 583 1.04 -18.19 -24.84
CA VAL A 583 2.12 -18.17 -23.86
C VAL A 583 1.77 -19.10 -22.70
N SER A 584 2.36 -20.30 -22.68
CA SER A 584 2.27 -21.27 -21.58
C SER A 584 0.86 -21.59 -21.06
N GLY A 585 -0.15 -21.66 -21.93
CA GLY A 585 -1.53 -21.93 -21.50
C GLY A 585 -2.24 -20.73 -20.86
N GLY A 586 -1.59 -19.56 -20.83
CA GLY A 586 -2.02 -18.39 -20.06
C GLY A 586 -3.37 -17.83 -20.47
N ILE A 587 -4.13 -17.41 -19.46
CA ILE A 587 -5.44 -16.76 -19.58
C ILE A 587 -5.38 -15.46 -18.78
N ALA A 588 -5.89 -14.38 -19.36
CA ALA A 588 -6.03 -13.10 -18.71
C ALA A 588 -7.50 -12.67 -18.72
N LYS A 589 -7.81 -11.64 -17.95
CA LYS A 589 -9.14 -11.02 -18.00
C LYS A 589 -9.37 -10.37 -19.38
N PRO A 590 -10.58 -10.48 -19.97
CA PRO A 590 -10.87 -9.87 -21.27
C PRO A 590 -10.64 -8.35 -21.26
N GLY A 591 -9.88 -7.88 -22.25
CA GLY A 591 -9.54 -6.46 -22.41
C GLY A 591 -8.42 -5.95 -21.49
N SER A 592 -7.74 -6.82 -20.74
CA SER A 592 -6.55 -6.43 -19.97
C SER A 592 -5.32 -6.25 -20.87
N GLU A 593 -4.35 -5.49 -20.34
CA GLU A 593 -3.00 -5.42 -20.89
C GLU A 593 -2.15 -6.63 -20.48
N VAL A 594 -1.20 -6.98 -21.35
CA VAL A 594 -0.09 -7.88 -21.03
C VAL A 594 1.16 -7.03 -20.90
N ALA A 595 1.57 -6.70 -19.68
CA ALA A 595 2.79 -5.91 -19.47
C ALA A 595 4.02 -6.80 -19.64
N ALA A 596 5.06 -6.29 -20.31
CA ALA A 596 6.27 -7.06 -20.58
C ALA A 596 7.51 -6.19 -20.50
N ILE A 597 8.64 -6.78 -20.09
CA ILE A 597 9.94 -6.11 -20.06
C ILE A 597 11.05 -7.09 -20.46
N SER A 598 12.05 -6.58 -21.20
CA SER A 598 13.32 -7.27 -21.46
C SER A 598 14.41 -6.62 -20.62
N ARG A 599 14.70 -7.19 -19.44
CA ARG A 599 15.70 -6.64 -18.50
C ARG A 599 17.14 -7.02 -18.85
N VAL A 600 17.33 -8.14 -19.54
CA VAL A 600 18.59 -8.59 -20.14
C VAL A 600 18.33 -9.21 -21.50
N THR A 601 19.39 -9.34 -22.29
CA THR A 601 19.38 -10.09 -23.54
C THR A 601 18.90 -11.52 -23.31
N GLU A 602 18.07 -12.03 -24.22
CA GLU A 602 17.43 -13.35 -24.15
C GLU A 602 16.56 -13.59 -22.91
N HIS A 603 16.01 -12.55 -22.27
CA HIS A 603 15.07 -12.73 -21.16
C HIS A 603 13.88 -11.78 -21.28
N ILE A 604 12.68 -12.33 -21.09
CA ILE A 604 11.43 -11.55 -21.03
C ILE A 604 10.71 -11.88 -19.74
N ASP A 605 10.25 -10.87 -19.01
CA ASP A 605 9.30 -11.02 -17.91
C ASP A 605 7.94 -10.48 -18.35
N VAL A 606 6.87 -11.23 -18.07
CA VAL A 606 5.50 -10.89 -18.48
C VAL A 606 4.59 -10.87 -17.26
N PHE A 607 3.67 -9.90 -17.21
CA PHE A 607 2.73 -9.67 -16.13
C PHE A 607 1.31 -9.45 -16.66
N VAL A 608 0.32 -10.03 -15.99
CA VAL A 608 -1.10 -9.90 -16.36
C VAL A 608 -1.99 -9.86 -15.13
N VAL A 609 -3.17 -9.24 -15.26
CA VAL A 609 -4.27 -9.44 -14.32
C VAL A 609 -5.13 -10.62 -14.79
N GLY A 610 -5.18 -11.68 -13.99
CA GLY A 610 -6.01 -12.85 -14.19
C GLY A 610 -7.50 -12.55 -14.07
N SER A 611 -8.34 -13.48 -14.52
CA SER A 611 -9.81 -13.33 -14.44
C SER A 611 -10.34 -13.26 -12.99
N ASP A 612 -9.56 -13.74 -12.03
CA ASP A 612 -9.76 -13.70 -10.58
C ASP A 612 -9.32 -12.38 -9.93
N GLY A 613 -8.78 -11.42 -10.71
CA GLY A 613 -8.27 -10.15 -10.20
C GLY A 613 -6.89 -10.25 -9.55
N ILE A 614 -6.21 -11.38 -9.68
CA ILE A 614 -4.86 -11.59 -9.16
C ILE A 614 -3.84 -11.23 -10.25
N VAL A 615 -2.71 -10.63 -9.86
CA VAL A 615 -1.58 -10.43 -10.79
C VAL A 615 -0.83 -11.74 -10.94
N TYR A 616 -0.55 -12.16 -12.17
CA TYR A 616 0.26 -13.33 -12.51
C TYR A 616 1.49 -12.89 -13.29
N SER A 617 2.53 -13.71 -13.23
CA SER A 617 3.70 -13.58 -14.09
C SER A 617 4.13 -14.90 -14.69
N THR A 618 4.88 -14.79 -15.76
CA THR A 618 5.69 -15.84 -16.37
C THR A 618 6.94 -15.17 -16.95
N TRP A 619 7.92 -15.98 -17.32
CA TRP A 619 9.12 -15.49 -17.99
C TRP A 619 9.53 -16.40 -19.15
N TRP A 620 10.34 -15.85 -20.05
CA TRP A 620 11.01 -16.57 -21.12
C TRP A 620 12.51 -16.40 -20.98
N ASP A 621 13.25 -17.48 -21.21
CA ASP A 621 14.71 -17.47 -21.32
C ASP A 621 15.16 -18.17 -22.61
N GLY A 622 16.17 -17.62 -23.29
CA GLY A 622 16.65 -18.16 -24.57
C GLY A 622 17.18 -19.59 -24.52
N SER A 623 17.59 -20.09 -23.36
CA SER A 623 18.04 -21.48 -23.18
C SER A 623 16.92 -22.43 -22.76
N GLY A 624 15.90 -21.91 -22.06
CA GLY A 624 14.86 -22.72 -21.41
C GLY A 624 13.47 -22.61 -22.04
N GLY A 625 13.21 -21.61 -22.87
CA GLY A 625 11.88 -21.29 -23.37
C GLY A 625 10.99 -20.61 -22.32
N TRP A 626 9.67 -20.72 -22.49
CA TRP A 626 8.68 -20.12 -21.58
C TRP A 626 8.49 -20.97 -20.32
N ALA A 627 8.45 -20.31 -19.17
CA ALA A 627 8.05 -20.90 -17.90
C ALA A 627 6.53 -21.02 -17.77
N GLY A 628 6.07 -21.76 -16.76
CA GLY A 628 4.66 -21.80 -16.37
C GLY A 628 4.24 -20.50 -15.68
N TRP A 629 2.96 -20.15 -15.80
CA TRP A 629 2.40 -19.02 -15.06
C TRP A 629 2.37 -19.30 -13.56
N PHE A 630 2.74 -18.29 -12.78
CA PHE A 630 2.66 -18.30 -11.33
C PHE A 630 1.99 -17.00 -10.86
N GLN A 631 1.28 -17.08 -9.75
CA GLN A 631 0.68 -15.92 -9.14
C GLN A 631 1.80 -14.99 -8.66
N LEU A 632 1.72 -13.72 -9.06
CA LEU A 632 2.47 -12.63 -8.45
C LEU A 632 1.79 -12.27 -7.13
N GLY A 633 2.05 -13.11 -6.14
CA GLY A 633 1.67 -12.98 -4.75
C GLY A 633 2.66 -13.86 -4.00
N ILE A 634 3.18 -13.39 -2.86
CA ILE A 634 4.27 -14.14 -2.21
C ILE A 634 3.82 -15.56 -1.83
N THR A 635 4.68 -16.52 -2.20
CA THR A 635 4.82 -17.86 -1.63
C THR A 635 5.03 -17.87 -0.11
#